data_AF-A0A2T5U477-F1
#
_entry.id   AF-A0A2T5U477-F1
#
_cell.length_a   1.000
_cell.length_b   1.000
_cell.length_c   1.000
_cell.angle_alpha   90.00
_cell.angle_beta   90.00
_cell.angle_gamma   90.00
#
_symmetry.space_group_name_H-M   'P 1'
#
loop_
_entity.id
_entity.type
_entity.pdbx_description
1 polymer ?
#
loop_
_entity_poly.entity_id
_entity_poly.type
_entity_poly.pdbx_seq_one_letter_code
_entity_poly.pdbx_strand_id
1 'polypeptide(L)'
;MPIQTTDDLAITYADTGPRDGQPVLLIHGWPDDASTWDDVVPALNAAGLRTIVPTLRGFGETRFVRDAPRTGNSAILAMDMIALMDGLGIERFMIAGHDWGSNTAEALAVGWPDRVERMAMLATPPRLGGMPTPPFEQAQRQWYHWFMATERGAKAVRDDHKGFAHIHWVNWSPPGWFDEATFARVARSFENQDWADVTLHSYRARWNEAEPDPRSQWLEDKVKATKTLSLPTMYFQGAVDGVNPPSASTSVPAKFTGPFAFVTLNGVGHFIQREAPDAVARHLIQLFTGNPADLSDTTDRSLIMSKTKPFLAGAAAIAVVAAAIGVASAQTASQTSGRPLTQVAQFDHQATGVAVTADGRRFVNFPRWTDDAPISVAEVMKDGSLKAYPDAKWNSWRNAKSAEMPVGDYFVCVQSIVPDGHGNLWVLDPGAPGNEKILEGAPKLVKVDLATNRVTKVIKVPLNVALQGTYLNDIRFSPDGKTGYITDSGTRGAIIVIDLETGKGFRALDGHGSTQIDKTVKVMTDGKPLVRPDGRQPAFAADGIAISNDGKTLYYQALTGKTLYAIDTALLRDGVSEATRAAGVKTVAQTHVADGLWMSKAGTLYLTSPVTNGITRLVGDHVEPVLTDARLRWPDTFSEGPDGRIYVTASHIQDTNWFKPGAPASLKTELFSFAPAK
;
A
#
# COMPACT_ATOMS: atom_id res chain seq x y z
N MET A 1 1.50 4.14 37.53
CA MET A 1 0.37 5.05 37.23
C MET A 1 -0.54 5.12 38.46
N PRO A 2 -1.27 6.21 38.74
CA PRO A 2 -2.29 6.21 39.79
C PRO A 2 -3.36 5.13 39.52
N ILE A 3 -4.01 4.70 40.60
CA ILE A 3 -5.06 3.68 40.58
C ILE A 3 -6.32 4.29 41.20
N GLN A 4 -7.44 4.19 40.49
CA GLN A 4 -8.77 4.50 41.02
C GLN A 4 -9.52 3.19 41.22
N THR A 5 -9.92 2.91 42.46
CA THR A 5 -10.76 1.75 42.77
C THR A 5 -12.22 2.13 42.63
N THR A 6 -12.94 1.37 41.81
CA THR A 6 -14.41 1.36 41.71
C THR A 6 -14.94 0.10 42.40
N ASP A 7 -16.25 -0.13 42.36
CA ASP A 7 -16.85 -1.34 42.93
C ASP A 7 -16.35 -2.64 42.26
N ASP A 8 -15.84 -2.53 41.03
CA ASP A 8 -15.53 -3.68 40.18
C ASP A 8 -14.06 -3.78 39.80
N LEU A 9 -13.38 -2.65 39.64
CA LEU A 9 -12.02 -2.58 39.10
C LEU A 9 -11.13 -1.68 39.95
N ALA A 10 -9.85 -2.02 40.00
CA ALA A 10 -8.77 -1.09 40.31
C ALA A 10 -8.18 -0.64 38.97
N ILE A 11 -8.61 0.53 38.48
CA ILE A 11 -8.30 1.05 37.16
C ILE A 11 -7.01 1.87 37.22
N THR A 12 -6.03 1.49 36.42
CA THR A 12 -4.81 2.29 36.22
C THR A 12 -5.04 3.33 35.15
N TYR A 13 -4.65 4.58 35.42
CA TYR A 13 -4.87 5.68 34.49
C TYR A 13 -3.73 6.70 34.56
N ALA A 14 -3.55 7.47 33.50
CA ALA A 14 -2.79 8.72 33.56
C ALA A 14 -3.77 9.89 33.75
N ASP A 15 -3.36 10.89 34.53
CA ASP A 15 -4.11 12.13 34.76
C ASP A 15 -3.14 13.29 34.73
N THR A 16 -3.16 14.02 33.61
CA THR A 16 -2.15 15.03 33.27
C THR A 16 -2.80 16.30 32.72
N GLY A 17 -2.02 17.38 32.61
CA GLY A 17 -2.51 18.70 32.23
C GLY A 17 -2.96 19.56 33.42
N PRO A 18 -3.52 20.76 33.17
CA PRO A 18 -3.98 21.67 34.21
C PRO A 18 -5.12 21.06 35.05
N ARG A 19 -5.09 21.20 36.37
CA ARG A 19 -6.09 20.58 37.26
C ARG A 19 -7.49 21.16 37.09
N ASP A 20 -7.55 22.43 36.71
CA ASP A 20 -8.75 23.22 36.39
C ASP A 20 -9.08 23.23 34.89
N GLY A 21 -8.29 22.54 34.06
CA GLY A 21 -8.55 22.40 32.63
C GLY A 21 -9.78 21.54 32.35
N GLN A 22 -10.44 21.77 31.21
CA GLN A 22 -11.62 20.99 30.81
C GLN A 22 -11.22 19.51 30.65
N PRO A 23 -11.89 18.56 31.34
CA PRO A 23 -11.50 17.16 31.29
C PRO A 23 -11.77 16.49 29.94
N VAL A 24 -10.79 15.72 29.47
CA VAL A 24 -10.86 14.89 28.26
C VAL A 24 -10.49 13.46 28.63
N LEU A 25 -11.41 12.54 28.43
CA LEU A 25 -11.18 11.11 28.61
C LEU A 25 -10.73 10.48 27.27
N LEU A 26 -9.54 9.87 27.27
CA LEU A 26 -8.91 9.26 26.09
C LEU A 26 -8.86 7.74 26.24
N ILE A 27 -9.64 7.02 25.44
CA ILE A 27 -9.87 5.58 25.60
C ILE A 27 -9.19 4.80 24.47
N HIS A 28 -8.30 3.87 24.81
CA HIS A 28 -7.60 3.05 23.83
C HIS A 28 -8.46 1.93 23.23
N GLY A 29 -7.98 1.34 22.15
CA GLY A 29 -8.62 0.25 21.41
C GLY A 29 -8.03 -1.14 21.66
N TRP A 30 -8.36 -2.09 20.78
CA TRP A 30 -7.77 -3.43 20.75
C TRP A 30 -7.18 -3.74 19.37
N PRO A 31 -6.07 -4.51 19.27
CA PRO A 31 -5.20 -4.93 20.37
C PRO A 31 -4.15 -3.85 20.60
N ASP A 32 -4.46 -2.86 21.44
CA ASP A 32 -3.59 -1.74 21.79
C ASP A 32 -3.68 -1.45 23.30
N ASP A 33 -2.98 -0.45 23.81
CA ASP A 33 -3.02 -0.03 25.21
C ASP A 33 -3.10 1.50 25.40
N ALA A 34 -3.18 1.93 26.65
CA ALA A 34 -3.28 3.35 27.04
C ALA A 34 -2.14 4.22 26.49
N SER A 35 -0.95 3.65 26.22
CA SER A 35 0.18 4.39 25.65
C SER A 35 -0.05 4.88 24.23
N THR A 36 -1.18 4.50 23.62
CA THR A 36 -1.57 5.00 22.30
C THR A 36 -1.78 6.50 22.25
N TRP A 37 -1.96 7.14 23.40
CA TRP A 37 -2.20 8.57 23.51
C TRP A 37 -0.95 9.36 23.93
N ASP A 38 0.19 8.69 24.19
CA ASP A 38 1.40 9.32 24.74
C ASP A 38 1.90 10.49 23.89
N ASP A 39 1.79 10.40 22.56
CA ASP A 39 2.23 11.44 21.63
C ASP A 39 1.15 12.52 21.35
N VAL A 40 -0.11 12.26 21.74
CA VAL A 40 -1.23 13.20 21.56
C VAL A 40 -1.45 14.06 22.81
N VAL A 41 -1.32 13.46 24.00
CA VAL A 41 -1.55 14.06 25.31
C VAL A 41 -0.79 15.39 25.52
N PRO A 42 0.51 15.51 25.18
CA PRO A 42 1.26 16.74 25.41
C PRO A 42 0.65 17.95 24.71
N ALA A 43 0.15 17.79 23.49
CA ALA A 43 -0.47 18.87 22.72
C ALA A 43 -1.83 19.28 23.29
N LEU A 44 -2.64 18.31 23.75
CA LEU A 44 -3.91 18.60 24.43
C LEU A 44 -3.69 19.34 25.76
N ASN A 45 -2.71 18.90 26.55
CA ASN A 45 -2.36 19.56 27.80
C ASN A 45 -1.86 20.99 27.56
N ALA A 46 -1.05 21.21 26.51
CA ALA A 46 -0.60 22.54 26.11
C ALA A 46 -1.74 23.45 25.66
N ALA A 47 -2.84 22.88 25.14
CA ALA A 47 -4.07 23.60 24.81
C ALA A 47 -4.98 23.87 26.02
N GLY A 48 -4.53 23.55 27.25
CA GLY A 48 -5.26 23.82 28.49
C GLY A 48 -6.24 22.72 28.91
N LEU A 49 -6.21 21.56 28.26
CA LEU A 49 -7.09 20.43 28.57
C LEU A 49 -6.48 19.53 29.64
N ARG A 50 -7.31 18.98 30.52
CA ARG A 50 -6.90 17.95 31.48
C ARG A 50 -7.18 16.58 30.86
N THR A 51 -6.16 15.75 30.68
CA THR A 51 -6.32 14.45 30.02
C THR A 51 -6.35 13.32 31.03
N ILE A 52 -7.37 12.46 30.94
CA ILE A 52 -7.54 11.22 31.70
C ILE A 52 -7.41 10.05 30.72
N VAL A 53 -6.38 9.22 30.90
CA VAL A 53 -6.05 8.11 29.99
C VAL A 53 -6.08 6.79 30.76
N PRO A 54 -7.23 6.12 30.87
CA PRO A 54 -7.32 4.84 31.54
C PRO A 54 -6.79 3.69 30.68
N THR A 55 -6.31 2.67 31.38
CA THR A 55 -6.12 1.34 30.81
C THR A 55 -7.41 0.55 31.00
N LEU A 56 -7.94 -0.04 29.92
CA LEU A 56 -9.18 -0.81 29.95
C LEU A 56 -9.03 -2.08 30.79
N ARG A 57 -10.16 -2.64 31.24
CA ARG A 57 -10.21 -3.95 31.91
C ARG A 57 -9.49 -5.02 31.09
N GLY A 58 -8.73 -5.88 31.76
CA GLY A 58 -7.95 -6.92 31.08
C GLY A 58 -6.70 -6.41 30.37
N PHE A 59 -6.30 -5.15 30.57
CA PHE A 59 -5.06 -4.60 30.03
C PHE A 59 -4.19 -4.02 31.15
N GLY A 60 -2.88 -4.08 30.93
CA GLY A 60 -1.87 -3.51 31.83
C GLY A 60 -2.07 -3.95 33.27
N GLU A 61 -2.04 -2.98 34.19
CA GLU A 61 -2.19 -3.23 35.63
C GLU A 61 -3.65 -3.11 36.13
N THR A 62 -4.61 -2.84 35.23
CA THR A 62 -6.03 -2.77 35.59
C THR A 62 -6.56 -4.16 35.90
N ARG A 63 -7.17 -4.32 37.07
CA ARG A 63 -7.60 -5.64 37.58
C ARG A 63 -8.97 -5.58 38.24
N PHE A 64 -9.68 -6.70 38.21
CA PHE A 64 -10.90 -6.90 38.96
C PHE A 64 -10.59 -6.97 40.47
N VAL A 65 -11.37 -6.27 41.29
CA VAL A 65 -11.18 -6.25 42.77
C VAL A 65 -12.06 -7.25 43.50
N ARG A 66 -12.96 -7.91 42.77
CA ARG A 66 -13.84 -8.97 43.24
C ARG A 66 -13.99 -10.04 42.18
N ASP A 67 -14.55 -11.19 42.55
CA ASP A 67 -14.89 -12.21 41.57
C ASP A 67 -16.07 -11.74 40.72
N ALA A 68 -15.80 -11.46 39.44
CA ALA A 68 -16.77 -10.95 38.47
C ALA A 68 -16.50 -11.56 37.08
N PRO A 69 -17.52 -11.67 36.21
CA PRO A 69 -17.32 -12.11 34.83
C PRO A 69 -16.30 -11.22 34.07
N ARG A 70 -15.38 -11.85 33.32
CA ARG A 70 -14.39 -11.17 32.47
C ARG A 70 -15.01 -10.75 31.15
N THR A 71 -15.97 -9.85 31.24
CA THR A 71 -16.78 -9.36 30.11
C THR A 71 -16.10 -8.18 29.43
N GLY A 72 -16.22 -8.09 28.10
CA GLY A 72 -15.58 -7.07 27.26
C GLY A 72 -16.50 -6.41 26.21
N ASN A 73 -17.83 -6.54 26.36
CA ASN A 73 -18.77 -5.82 25.50
C ASN A 73 -18.71 -4.29 25.73
N SER A 74 -19.02 -3.49 24.70
CA SER A 74 -18.80 -2.03 24.72
C SER A 74 -19.50 -1.31 25.86
N ALA A 75 -20.71 -1.73 26.21
CA ALA A 75 -21.47 -1.08 27.27
C ALA A 75 -20.82 -1.29 28.66
N ILE A 76 -20.22 -2.45 28.93
CA ILE A 76 -19.54 -2.66 30.21
C ILE A 76 -18.22 -1.87 30.31
N LEU A 77 -17.53 -1.68 29.19
CA LEU A 77 -16.38 -0.77 29.14
C LEU A 77 -16.81 0.67 29.47
N ALA A 78 -17.97 1.12 28.97
CA ALA A 78 -18.49 2.45 29.27
C ALA A 78 -18.88 2.61 30.76
N MET A 79 -19.44 1.56 31.37
CA MET A 79 -19.72 1.52 32.82
C MET A 79 -18.44 1.68 33.66
N ASP A 80 -17.32 1.11 33.24
CA ASP A 80 -16.04 1.32 33.95
C ASP A 80 -15.56 2.76 33.84
N MET A 81 -15.67 3.33 32.64
CA MET A 81 -15.20 4.67 32.37
C MET A 81 -16.02 5.71 33.14
N ILE A 82 -17.35 5.59 33.18
CA ILE A 82 -18.16 6.51 33.98
C ILE A 82 -17.87 6.38 35.47
N ALA A 83 -17.66 5.15 35.99
CA ALA A 83 -17.30 4.93 37.38
C ALA A 83 -15.91 5.50 37.73
N LEU A 84 -14.96 5.45 36.79
CA LEU A 84 -13.69 6.17 36.91
C LEU A 84 -13.92 7.68 37.02
N MET A 85 -14.71 8.26 36.12
CA MET A 85 -14.98 9.70 36.14
C MET A 85 -15.69 10.14 37.43
N ASP A 86 -16.63 9.34 37.94
CA ASP A 86 -17.30 9.57 39.22
C ASP A 86 -16.30 9.48 40.39
N GLY A 87 -15.43 8.48 40.40
CA GLY A 87 -14.38 8.32 41.41
C GLY A 87 -13.37 9.47 41.43
N LEU A 88 -13.16 10.14 40.29
CA LEU A 88 -12.34 11.34 40.16
C LEU A 88 -13.10 12.65 40.43
N GLY A 89 -14.41 12.58 40.68
CA GLY A 89 -15.27 13.75 40.89
C GLY A 89 -15.47 14.59 39.61
N ILE A 90 -15.36 13.99 38.42
CA ILE A 90 -15.49 14.70 37.14
C ILE A 90 -16.93 14.55 36.61
N GLU A 91 -17.71 15.61 36.75
CA GLU A 91 -19.12 15.62 36.35
C GLU A 91 -19.33 15.85 34.84
N ARG A 92 -18.54 16.68 34.16
CA ARG A 92 -18.66 16.83 32.69
C ARG A 92 -17.31 16.73 32.03
N PHE A 93 -17.29 16.10 30.87
CA PHE A 93 -16.06 15.80 30.16
C PHE A 93 -16.29 15.65 28.64
N MET A 94 -15.21 15.81 27.89
CA MET A 94 -15.15 15.45 26.48
C MET A 94 -14.47 14.09 26.34
N ILE A 95 -14.69 13.41 25.21
CA ILE A 95 -14.18 12.05 25.01
C ILE A 95 -13.53 11.89 23.64
N ALA A 96 -12.43 11.12 23.59
CA ALA A 96 -11.91 10.56 22.35
C ALA A 96 -11.63 9.06 22.54
N GLY A 97 -12.04 8.25 21.57
CA GLY A 97 -11.89 6.81 21.64
C GLY A 97 -11.40 6.20 20.34
N HIS A 98 -10.45 5.27 20.42
CA HIS A 98 -9.96 4.47 19.30
C HIS A 98 -10.50 3.05 19.35
N ASP A 99 -10.99 2.53 18.23
CA ASP A 99 -11.49 1.15 18.09
C ASP A 99 -12.51 0.73 19.18
N TRP A 100 -12.16 -0.14 20.14
CA TRP A 100 -13.03 -0.44 21.29
C TRP A 100 -13.35 0.81 22.10
N GLY A 101 -12.38 1.71 22.28
CA GLY A 101 -12.56 3.02 22.88
C GLY A 101 -13.54 3.87 22.10
N SER A 102 -13.59 3.77 20.76
CA SER A 102 -14.58 4.46 19.92
C SER A 102 -16.01 3.99 20.24
N ASN A 103 -16.23 2.67 20.32
CA ASN A 103 -17.54 2.12 20.72
C ASN A 103 -17.86 2.32 22.22
N THR A 104 -16.85 2.56 23.05
CA THR A 104 -17.03 2.95 24.46
C THR A 104 -17.46 4.40 24.56
N ALA A 105 -16.87 5.28 23.75
CA ALA A 105 -17.19 6.69 23.69
C ALA A 105 -18.65 6.92 23.24
N GLU A 106 -19.11 6.22 22.19
CA GLU A 106 -20.53 6.32 21.79
C GLU A 106 -21.49 5.84 22.88
N ALA A 107 -21.13 4.77 23.60
CA ALA A 107 -21.94 4.22 24.67
C ALA A 107 -22.02 5.20 25.86
N LEU A 108 -20.93 5.89 26.18
CA LEU A 108 -20.93 6.98 27.16
C LEU A 108 -21.87 8.12 26.73
N ALA A 109 -21.78 8.56 25.47
CA ALA A 109 -22.62 9.63 24.93
C ALA A 109 -24.12 9.27 24.94
N VAL A 110 -24.47 7.99 24.69
CA VAL A 110 -25.85 7.49 24.75
C VAL A 110 -26.34 7.31 26.20
N GLY A 111 -25.49 6.76 27.06
CA GLY A 111 -25.81 6.45 28.45
C GLY A 111 -26.01 7.69 29.30
N TRP A 112 -25.09 8.65 29.15
CA TRP A 112 -24.97 9.85 29.98
C TRP A 112 -24.83 11.13 29.13
N PRO A 113 -25.85 11.48 28.33
CA PRO A 113 -25.78 12.62 27.41
C PRO A 113 -25.53 13.97 28.10
N ASP A 114 -25.91 14.11 29.37
CA ASP A 114 -25.69 15.34 30.15
C ASP A 114 -24.25 15.48 30.68
N ARG A 115 -23.47 14.38 30.63
CA ARG A 115 -22.09 14.31 31.12
C ARG A 115 -21.07 14.49 29.99
N VAL A 116 -21.41 14.05 28.77
CA VAL A 116 -20.52 14.09 27.61
C VAL A 116 -20.78 15.34 26.77
N GLU A 117 -19.78 16.20 26.66
CA GLU A 117 -19.93 17.49 25.98
C GLU A 117 -19.59 17.43 24.48
N ARG A 118 -18.56 16.66 24.11
CA ARG A 118 -18.07 16.48 22.72
C ARG A 118 -17.38 15.13 22.58
N MET A 119 -17.43 14.53 21.39
CA MET A 119 -16.89 13.19 21.13
C MET A 119 -16.03 13.10 19.88
N ALA A 120 -14.90 12.40 19.97
CA ALA A 120 -14.14 11.92 18.83
C ALA A 120 -14.16 10.38 18.76
N MET A 121 -14.46 9.86 17.57
CA MET A 121 -14.50 8.43 17.26
C MET A 121 -13.43 8.11 16.23
N LEU A 122 -12.47 7.26 16.56
CA LEU A 122 -11.33 6.94 15.68
C LEU A 122 -11.42 5.49 15.17
N ALA A 123 -11.30 5.34 13.86
CA ALA A 123 -11.12 4.08 13.10
C ALA A 123 -12.28 3.06 13.09
N THR A 124 -13.19 3.10 14.06
CA THR A 124 -14.30 2.13 14.16
C THR A 124 -15.67 2.82 14.11
N PRO A 125 -16.54 2.46 13.13
CA PRO A 125 -17.90 3.00 13.01
C PRO A 125 -18.77 2.80 14.27
N PRO A 126 -19.77 3.68 14.48
CA PRO A 126 -20.71 3.56 15.59
C PRO A 126 -21.64 2.35 15.44
N ARG A 127 -22.05 1.79 16.58
CA ARG A 127 -23.04 0.70 16.68
C ARG A 127 -24.48 1.19 16.86
N LEU A 128 -24.68 2.50 16.75
CA LEU A 128 -26.00 3.14 16.79
C LEU A 128 -26.99 2.46 15.84
N GLY A 129 -28.08 1.98 16.42
CA GLY A 129 -29.15 1.30 15.71
C GLY A 129 -28.97 -0.20 15.56
N GLY A 130 -27.94 -0.76 16.20
CA GLY A 130 -27.55 -2.16 16.11
C GLY A 130 -26.51 -2.40 15.02
N MET A 131 -25.79 -3.52 15.13
CA MET A 131 -24.81 -3.95 14.14
C MET A 131 -25.49 -4.78 13.04
N PRO A 132 -25.52 -4.32 11.78
CA PRO A 132 -25.97 -5.16 10.68
C PRO A 132 -24.94 -6.27 10.41
N THR A 133 -25.38 -7.37 9.80
CA THR A 133 -24.45 -8.36 9.25
C THR A 133 -23.57 -7.68 8.18
N PRO A 134 -22.24 -7.72 8.30
CA PRO A 134 -21.36 -7.08 7.34
C PRO A 134 -21.41 -7.82 5.98
N PRO A 135 -21.12 -7.12 4.86
CA PRO A 135 -20.91 -7.78 3.57
C PRO A 135 -19.72 -8.75 3.66
N PHE A 136 -19.70 -9.77 2.80
CA PHE A 136 -18.66 -10.82 2.87
C PHE A 136 -17.23 -10.28 2.77
N GLU A 137 -16.98 -9.22 1.99
CA GLU A 137 -15.64 -8.60 1.93
C GLU A 137 -15.23 -8.03 3.29
N GLN A 138 -16.13 -7.32 3.97
CA GLN A 138 -15.86 -6.78 5.30
C GLN A 138 -15.74 -7.91 6.33
N ALA A 139 -16.57 -8.95 6.20
CA ALA A 139 -16.45 -10.14 7.04
C ALA A 139 -15.03 -10.73 6.92
N GLN A 140 -14.49 -10.93 5.71
CA GLN A 140 -13.12 -11.46 5.53
C GLN A 140 -12.05 -10.69 6.30
N ARG A 141 -12.17 -9.36 6.40
CA ARG A 141 -11.25 -8.51 7.20
C ARG A 141 -11.41 -8.75 8.70
N GLN A 142 -12.61 -9.16 9.11
CA GLN A 142 -13.02 -9.45 10.49
C GLN A 142 -12.83 -10.92 10.89
N TRP A 143 -11.95 -11.66 10.19
CA TRP A 143 -11.84 -13.11 10.38
C TRP A 143 -11.56 -13.58 11.81
N TYR A 144 -10.85 -12.75 12.55
CA TYR A 144 -10.48 -12.97 13.92
C TYR A 144 -11.70 -13.07 14.84
N HIS A 145 -12.84 -12.46 14.49
CA HIS A 145 -14.08 -12.53 15.28
C HIS A 145 -14.60 -13.97 15.37
N TRP A 146 -14.78 -14.64 14.24
CA TRP A 146 -15.27 -16.01 14.24
C TRP A 146 -14.20 -17.01 14.66
N PHE A 147 -12.92 -16.71 14.40
CA PHE A 147 -11.83 -17.52 14.94
C PHE A 147 -11.93 -17.61 16.48
N MET A 148 -12.07 -16.45 17.15
CA MET A 148 -12.25 -16.36 18.61
C MET A 148 -13.57 -16.94 19.12
N ALA A 149 -14.62 -16.99 18.28
CA ALA A 149 -15.87 -17.64 18.65
C ALA A 149 -15.69 -19.17 18.82
N THR A 150 -14.82 -19.80 18.03
CA THR A 150 -14.56 -21.24 18.16
C THR A 150 -13.75 -21.58 19.41
N GLU A 151 -13.94 -22.79 19.95
CA GLU A 151 -13.12 -23.29 21.08
C GLU A 151 -11.63 -23.38 20.72
N ARG A 152 -11.31 -23.87 19.51
CA ARG A 152 -9.93 -23.99 19.03
C ARG A 152 -9.25 -22.64 18.85
N GLY A 153 -9.93 -21.67 18.25
CA GLY A 153 -9.37 -20.34 18.08
C GLY A 153 -9.24 -19.61 19.41
N ALA A 154 -10.21 -19.77 20.32
CA ALA A 154 -10.08 -19.26 21.68
C ALA A 154 -8.90 -19.86 22.44
N LYS A 155 -8.62 -21.16 22.27
CA LYS A 155 -7.41 -21.77 22.81
C LYS A 155 -6.14 -21.18 22.18
N ALA A 156 -6.11 -21.02 20.86
CA ALA A 156 -4.96 -20.44 20.15
C ALA A 156 -4.65 -19.01 20.61
N VAL A 157 -5.68 -18.19 20.83
CA VAL A 157 -5.50 -16.82 21.36
C VAL A 157 -4.96 -16.83 22.80
N ARG A 158 -5.37 -17.80 23.64
CA ARG A 158 -4.79 -17.95 24.99
C ARG A 158 -3.34 -18.41 24.94
N ASP A 159 -3.03 -19.35 24.06
CA ASP A 159 -1.69 -19.92 23.92
C ASP A 159 -0.67 -18.88 23.41
N ASP A 160 -1.08 -17.97 22.50
CA ASP A 160 -0.22 -16.93 21.95
C ASP A 160 -0.95 -15.59 21.71
N HIS A 161 -1.33 -14.91 22.80
CA HIS A 161 -2.03 -13.64 22.74
C HIS A 161 -1.20 -12.51 22.09
N LYS A 162 0.13 -12.53 22.26
CA LYS A 162 1.01 -11.51 21.66
C LYS A 162 1.18 -11.72 20.16
N GLY A 163 1.43 -12.94 19.71
CA GLY A 163 1.50 -13.23 18.27
C GLY A 163 0.16 -12.96 17.59
N PHE A 164 -0.95 -13.28 18.27
CA PHE A 164 -2.28 -12.93 17.79
C PHE A 164 -2.51 -11.42 17.71
N ALA A 165 -2.12 -10.64 18.72
CA ALA A 165 -2.20 -9.17 18.64
C ALA A 165 -1.28 -8.59 17.55
N HIS A 166 -0.08 -9.16 17.39
CA HIS A 166 0.92 -8.71 16.42
C HIS A 166 0.42 -8.81 14.99
N ILE A 167 -0.27 -9.90 14.64
CA ILE A 167 -0.83 -10.07 13.28
C ILE A 167 -1.83 -8.96 12.92
N HIS A 168 -2.51 -8.39 13.91
CA HIS A 168 -3.44 -7.28 13.72
C HIS A 168 -2.68 -5.96 13.51
N TRP A 169 -1.62 -5.72 14.28
CA TRP A 169 -0.72 -4.59 14.03
C TRP A 169 -0.14 -4.62 12.63
N VAL A 170 0.29 -5.79 12.15
CA VAL A 170 0.83 -5.94 10.79
C VAL A 170 -0.23 -5.71 9.71
N ASN A 171 -1.45 -6.21 9.90
CA ASN A 171 -2.45 -6.25 8.83
C ASN A 171 -3.35 -5.01 8.74
N TRP A 172 -3.52 -4.27 9.83
CA TRP A 172 -4.51 -3.20 9.89
C TRP A 172 -3.96 -1.83 9.48
N SER A 173 -2.65 -1.71 9.33
CA SER A 173 -1.98 -0.46 8.97
C SER A 173 -0.84 -0.69 7.97
N PRO A 174 -0.39 0.35 7.24
CA PRO A 174 0.59 0.21 6.17
C PRO A 174 1.93 -0.40 6.60
N PRO A 175 2.60 -1.20 5.77
CA PRO A 175 3.90 -1.78 6.12
C PRO A 175 4.92 -0.73 6.60
N GLY A 176 5.53 -0.99 7.77
CA GLY A 176 6.54 -0.12 8.36
C GLY A 176 6.00 1.02 9.23
N TRP A 177 4.71 1.00 9.60
CA TRP A 177 4.13 2.02 10.49
C TRP A 177 4.61 1.94 11.95
N PHE A 178 5.05 0.76 12.41
CA PHE A 178 5.59 0.52 13.75
C PHE A 178 6.93 -0.20 13.72
N ASP A 179 7.69 -0.08 14.80
CA ASP A 179 8.86 -0.92 15.10
C ASP A 179 8.54 -1.97 16.17
N GLU A 180 9.26 -3.08 16.16
CA GLU A 180 9.03 -4.21 17.08
C GLU A 180 9.27 -3.85 18.56
N ALA A 181 10.09 -2.85 18.87
CA ALA A 181 10.29 -2.41 20.26
C ALA A 181 9.07 -1.65 20.78
N THR A 182 8.41 -0.89 19.91
CA THR A 182 7.12 -0.25 20.18
C THR A 182 6.03 -1.27 20.41
N PHE A 183 5.88 -2.27 19.53
CA PHE A 183 4.93 -3.35 19.76
C PHE A 183 5.23 -4.12 21.05
N ALA A 184 6.50 -4.51 21.28
CA ALA A 184 6.87 -5.25 22.48
C ALA A 184 6.58 -4.47 23.78
N ARG A 185 6.64 -3.13 23.75
CA ARG A 185 6.22 -2.27 24.86
C ARG A 185 4.72 -2.38 25.12
N VAL A 186 3.91 -2.22 24.09
CA VAL A 186 2.44 -2.30 24.17
C VAL A 186 1.99 -3.72 24.55
N ALA A 187 2.63 -4.74 24.00
CA ALA A 187 2.28 -6.13 24.20
C ALA A 187 2.48 -6.63 25.64
N ARG A 188 3.20 -5.90 26.49
CA ARG A 188 3.23 -6.15 27.95
C ARG A 188 1.86 -5.93 28.59
N SER A 189 1.07 -5.01 28.04
CA SER A 189 -0.30 -4.78 28.49
C SER A 189 -1.18 -6.02 28.32
N PHE A 190 -0.87 -6.87 27.33
CA PHE A 190 -1.62 -8.09 27.04
C PHE A 190 -1.21 -9.27 27.94
N GLU A 191 -0.17 -9.12 28.76
CA GLU A 191 0.22 -10.10 29.78
C GLU A 191 -0.73 -10.12 30.99
N ASN A 192 -1.66 -9.16 31.05
CA ASN A 192 -2.70 -9.15 32.05
C ASN A 192 -3.47 -10.48 32.03
N GLN A 193 -3.63 -11.11 33.20
CA GLN A 193 -4.24 -12.43 33.34
C GLN A 193 -5.68 -12.51 32.80
N ASP A 194 -6.39 -11.39 32.77
CA ASP A 194 -7.77 -11.29 32.33
C ASP A 194 -7.88 -10.93 30.84
N TRP A 195 -6.77 -10.59 30.15
CA TRP A 195 -6.76 -10.08 28.76
C TRP A 195 -7.46 -11.02 27.79
N ALA A 196 -7.12 -12.30 27.84
CA ALA A 196 -7.63 -13.27 26.88
C ALA A 196 -9.14 -13.46 27.05
N ASP A 197 -9.64 -13.58 28.30
CA ASP A 197 -11.06 -13.81 28.53
C ASP A 197 -11.90 -12.57 28.21
N VAL A 198 -11.43 -11.37 28.57
CA VAL A 198 -12.08 -10.10 28.18
C VAL A 198 -12.11 -9.95 26.65
N THR A 199 -11.00 -10.26 25.97
CA THR A 199 -10.90 -10.22 24.51
C THR A 199 -11.87 -11.19 23.83
N LEU A 200 -11.84 -12.45 24.25
CA LEU A 200 -12.71 -13.47 23.69
C LEU A 200 -14.19 -13.14 23.93
N HIS A 201 -14.54 -12.64 25.12
CA HIS A 201 -15.90 -12.20 25.41
C HIS A 201 -16.33 -11.04 24.51
N SER A 202 -15.49 -10.01 24.33
CA SER A 202 -15.82 -8.85 23.50
C SER A 202 -16.25 -9.24 22.09
N TYR A 203 -15.53 -10.18 21.47
CA TYR A 203 -15.85 -10.63 20.10
C TYR A 203 -17.01 -11.62 20.06
N ARG A 204 -17.12 -12.54 21.02
CA ARG A 204 -18.26 -13.47 21.09
C ARG A 204 -19.59 -12.74 21.28
N ALA A 205 -19.62 -11.75 22.17
CA ALA A 205 -20.81 -10.95 22.43
C ALA A 205 -21.27 -10.18 21.17
N ARG A 206 -20.35 -9.72 20.31
CA ARG A 206 -20.70 -9.04 19.04
C ARG A 206 -21.48 -9.92 18.07
N TRP A 207 -21.33 -11.24 18.18
CA TRP A 207 -21.93 -12.22 17.29
C TRP A 207 -23.03 -13.06 17.97
N ASN A 208 -23.48 -12.65 19.16
CA ASN A 208 -24.45 -13.40 19.99
C ASN A 208 -23.97 -14.81 20.38
N GLU A 209 -22.66 -15.01 20.45
CA GLU A 209 -22.02 -16.27 20.89
C GLU A 209 -21.65 -16.23 22.39
N ALA A 210 -21.95 -15.12 23.06
CA ALA A 210 -21.87 -14.97 24.52
C ALA A 210 -22.87 -13.88 24.96
N GLU A 211 -23.47 -14.08 26.13
CA GLU A 211 -24.34 -13.05 26.73
C GLU A 211 -23.53 -11.81 27.13
N PRO A 212 -24.06 -10.59 26.94
CA PRO A 212 -23.46 -9.37 27.46
C PRO A 212 -23.38 -9.39 29.00
N ASP A 213 -22.57 -8.51 29.58
CA ASP A 213 -22.61 -8.33 31.03
C ASP A 213 -23.99 -7.84 31.48
N PRO A 214 -24.69 -8.53 32.40
CA PRO A 214 -26.05 -8.16 32.82
C PRO A 214 -26.16 -6.73 33.36
N ARG A 215 -25.11 -6.20 33.98
CA ARG A 215 -25.09 -4.82 34.50
C ARG A 215 -25.15 -3.77 33.40
N SER A 216 -24.69 -4.14 32.21
CA SER A 216 -24.58 -3.26 31.04
C SER A 216 -25.72 -3.44 30.03
N GLN A 217 -26.62 -4.41 30.24
CA GLN A 217 -27.67 -4.76 29.29
C GLN A 217 -28.57 -3.57 28.93
N TRP A 218 -28.95 -2.76 29.92
CA TRP A 218 -29.76 -1.57 29.71
C TRP A 218 -29.11 -0.59 28.71
N LEU A 219 -27.78 -0.51 28.71
CA LEU A 219 -27.02 0.39 27.85
C LEU A 219 -26.82 -0.21 26.45
N GLU A 220 -26.59 -1.52 26.34
CA GLU A 220 -26.59 -2.23 25.05
C GLU A 220 -27.94 -2.02 24.32
N ASP A 221 -29.06 -2.19 25.04
CA ASP A 221 -30.40 -1.99 24.49
C ASP A 221 -30.63 -0.54 24.08
N LYS A 222 -30.17 0.42 24.90
CA LYS A 222 -30.28 1.86 24.60
C LYS A 222 -29.46 2.26 23.38
N VAL A 223 -28.23 1.76 23.22
CA VAL A 223 -27.40 2.00 22.03
C VAL A 223 -28.05 1.41 20.78
N LYS A 224 -28.59 0.19 20.86
CA LYS A 224 -29.31 -0.46 19.75
C LYS A 224 -30.60 0.28 19.36
N ALA A 225 -31.30 0.87 20.33
CA ALA A 225 -32.49 1.68 20.11
C ALA A 225 -32.15 3.06 19.50
N THR A 226 -31.01 3.65 19.86
CA THR A 226 -30.59 4.98 19.41
C THR A 226 -30.12 4.93 17.95
N LYS A 227 -30.78 5.65 17.04
CA LYS A 227 -30.42 5.66 15.60
C LYS A 227 -29.47 6.79 15.22
N THR A 228 -29.56 7.92 15.91
CA THR A 228 -28.77 9.13 15.63
C THR A 228 -28.37 9.84 16.92
N LEU A 229 -27.28 10.60 16.89
CA LEU A 229 -26.82 11.46 17.98
C LEU A 229 -26.66 12.92 17.52
N SER A 230 -27.07 13.88 18.35
CA SER A 230 -26.91 15.32 18.10
C SER A 230 -25.67 15.93 18.76
N LEU A 231 -24.87 15.13 19.47
CA LEU A 231 -23.66 15.57 20.16
C LEU A 231 -22.61 16.06 19.13
N PRO A 232 -21.92 17.20 19.35
CA PRO A 232 -20.78 17.60 18.55
C PRO A 232 -19.75 16.48 18.44
N THR A 233 -19.54 15.99 17.21
CA THR A 233 -18.76 14.76 16.98
C THR A 233 -17.77 14.91 15.83
N MET A 234 -16.58 14.34 15.99
CA MET A 234 -15.64 14.14 14.90
C MET A 234 -15.36 12.64 14.70
N TYR A 235 -15.47 12.16 13.47
CA TYR A 235 -15.08 10.80 13.10
C TYR A 235 -13.77 10.82 12.33
N PHE A 236 -12.80 10.00 12.73
CA PHE A 236 -11.50 9.87 12.08
C PHE A 236 -11.40 8.55 11.32
N GLN A 237 -10.99 8.63 10.06
CA GLN A 237 -10.77 7.51 9.17
C GLN A 237 -9.32 7.50 8.66
N GLY A 238 -8.63 6.38 8.81
CA GLY A 238 -7.39 6.14 8.05
C GLY A 238 -7.71 5.82 6.60
N ALA A 239 -7.09 6.52 5.64
CA ALA A 239 -7.36 6.31 4.21
C ALA A 239 -6.97 4.91 3.71
N VAL A 240 -6.08 4.23 4.45
CA VAL A 240 -5.53 2.90 4.13
C VAL A 240 -5.74 1.91 5.28
N ASP A 241 -6.78 2.12 6.11
CA ASP A 241 -7.18 1.20 7.18
C ASP A 241 -7.47 -0.21 6.62
N GLY A 242 -6.73 -1.20 7.13
CA GLY A 242 -6.79 -2.58 6.66
C GLY A 242 -7.99 -3.37 7.17
N VAL A 243 -8.62 -2.96 8.28
CA VAL A 243 -9.76 -3.66 8.92
C VAL A 243 -11.09 -2.95 8.69
N ASN A 244 -11.13 -1.63 8.80
CA ASN A 244 -12.31 -0.80 8.56
C ASN A 244 -11.98 0.23 7.47
N PRO A 245 -11.91 -0.20 6.19
CA PRO A 245 -11.58 0.70 5.09
C PRO A 245 -12.61 1.84 4.96
N PRO A 246 -12.30 2.93 4.23
CA PRO A 246 -13.25 4.04 4.05
C PRO A 246 -14.65 3.63 3.55
N SER A 247 -14.76 2.52 2.82
CA SER A 247 -16.06 1.96 2.39
C SER A 247 -16.93 1.52 3.57
N ALA A 248 -16.33 1.05 4.67
CA ALA A 248 -17.03 0.61 5.88
C ALA A 248 -17.62 1.78 6.71
N SER A 249 -17.17 3.02 6.47
CA SER A 249 -17.59 4.21 7.21
C SER A 249 -18.49 5.16 6.41
N THR A 250 -18.88 4.79 5.19
CA THR A 250 -19.77 5.59 4.32
C THR A 250 -21.09 5.99 4.97
N SER A 251 -21.65 5.15 5.86
CA SER A 251 -22.90 5.44 6.56
C SER A 251 -22.73 6.24 7.85
N VAL A 252 -21.50 6.52 8.29
CA VAL A 252 -21.22 7.20 9.57
C VAL A 252 -21.83 8.59 9.63
N PRO A 253 -21.69 9.48 8.62
CA PRO A 253 -22.27 10.82 8.70
C PRO A 253 -23.78 10.83 8.97
N ALA A 254 -24.51 9.85 8.42
CA ALA A 254 -25.96 9.74 8.60
C ALA A 254 -26.38 9.38 10.04
N LYS A 255 -25.43 9.01 10.91
CA LYS A 255 -25.67 8.71 12.34
C LYS A 255 -25.62 9.96 13.21
N PHE A 256 -25.21 11.11 12.67
CA PHE A 256 -25.05 12.34 13.45
C PHE A 256 -25.94 13.45 12.89
N THR A 257 -26.77 14.03 13.76
CA THR A 257 -27.72 15.10 13.40
C THR A 257 -27.32 16.46 13.96
N GLY A 258 -26.26 16.50 14.78
CA GLY A 258 -25.67 17.73 15.31
C GLY A 258 -24.42 18.13 14.53
N PRO A 259 -23.62 19.08 15.05
CA PRO A 259 -22.35 19.46 14.43
C PRO A 259 -21.43 18.23 14.28
N PHE A 260 -20.97 18.00 13.06
CA PHE A 260 -20.23 16.79 12.71
C PHE A 260 -19.11 17.12 11.72
N ALA A 261 -17.97 16.44 11.88
CA ALA A 261 -16.90 16.44 10.89
C ALA A 261 -16.39 15.02 10.65
N PHE A 262 -16.22 14.67 9.38
CA PHE A 262 -15.51 13.48 8.95
C PHE A 262 -14.07 13.83 8.55
N VAL A 263 -13.09 13.33 9.29
CA VAL A 263 -11.67 13.56 9.04
C VAL A 263 -11.04 12.31 8.44
N THR A 264 -10.55 12.40 7.22
CA THR A 264 -9.78 11.32 6.57
C THR A 264 -8.29 11.66 6.61
N LEU A 265 -7.45 10.76 7.12
CA LEU A 265 -6.00 10.94 7.17
C LEU A 265 -5.32 10.09 6.10
N ASN A 266 -4.61 10.76 5.17
CA ASN A 266 -3.92 10.09 4.07
C ASN A 266 -2.69 9.32 4.56
N GLY A 267 -2.49 8.12 4.02
CA GLY A 267 -1.36 7.25 4.36
C GLY A 267 -1.44 6.64 5.76
N VAL A 268 -2.56 6.81 6.47
CA VAL A 268 -2.79 6.29 7.82
C VAL A 268 -3.70 5.08 7.78
N GLY A 269 -3.34 4.05 8.54
CA GLY A 269 -4.14 2.86 8.77
C GLY A 269 -5.08 2.97 9.97
N HIS A 270 -5.18 1.89 10.73
CA HIS A 270 -6.14 1.74 11.82
C HIS A 270 -5.73 2.40 13.14
N PHE A 271 -4.43 2.50 13.44
CA PHE A 271 -3.92 3.05 14.72
C PHE A 271 -3.67 4.56 14.59
N ILE A 272 -4.70 5.29 14.16
CA ILE A 272 -4.63 6.68 13.66
C ILE A 272 -3.85 7.61 14.60
N GLN A 273 -4.11 7.52 15.90
CA GLN A 273 -3.46 8.33 16.93
C GLN A 273 -1.98 7.99 17.18
N ARG A 274 -1.55 6.76 16.90
CA ARG A 274 -0.12 6.37 16.93
C ARG A 274 0.59 6.74 15.64
N GLU A 275 -0.09 6.55 14.51
CA GLU A 275 0.47 6.78 13.19
C GLU A 275 0.59 8.28 12.87
N ALA A 276 -0.35 9.08 13.34
CA ALA A 276 -0.48 10.51 13.01
C ALA A 276 -0.77 11.40 14.24
N PRO A 277 0.02 11.31 15.33
CA PRO A 277 -0.31 11.95 16.60
C PRO A 277 -0.49 13.47 16.48
N ASP A 278 0.37 14.15 15.71
CA ASP A 278 0.27 15.61 15.50
C ASP A 278 -1.04 16.02 14.80
N ALA A 279 -1.47 15.24 13.81
CA ALA A 279 -2.69 15.50 13.05
C ALA A 279 -3.91 15.27 13.94
N VAL A 280 -3.94 14.14 14.65
CA VAL A 280 -4.99 13.81 15.61
C VAL A 280 -5.08 14.87 16.69
N ALA A 281 -3.95 15.27 17.29
CA ALA A 281 -3.93 16.32 18.30
C ALA A 281 -4.52 17.64 17.80
N ARG A 282 -4.14 18.12 16.60
CA ARG A 282 -4.71 19.35 16.03
C ARG A 282 -6.22 19.28 15.88
N HIS A 283 -6.74 18.19 15.33
CA HIS A 283 -8.17 18.01 15.10
C HIS A 283 -8.95 17.83 16.40
N LEU A 284 -8.38 17.14 17.39
CA LEU A 284 -8.96 17.04 18.73
C LEU A 284 -8.97 18.41 19.43
N ILE A 285 -7.93 19.22 19.31
CA ILE A 285 -7.93 20.59 19.84
C ILE A 285 -9.04 21.40 19.17
N GLN A 286 -9.17 21.35 17.84
CA GLN A 286 -10.25 22.03 17.12
C GLN A 286 -11.62 21.57 17.63
N LEU A 287 -11.82 20.26 17.80
CA LEU A 287 -13.06 19.71 18.32
C LEU A 287 -13.33 20.18 19.75
N PHE A 288 -12.33 20.22 20.63
CA PHE A 288 -12.54 20.42 22.07
C PHE A 288 -12.54 21.88 22.50
N THR A 289 -11.77 22.74 21.83
CA THR A 289 -11.63 24.15 22.20
C THR A 289 -12.33 25.10 21.21
N GLY A 290 -12.59 24.64 19.99
CA GLY A 290 -13.23 25.43 18.95
C GLY A 290 -14.74 25.60 19.11
N ASN A 291 -15.37 26.30 18.16
CA ASN A 291 -16.82 26.37 18.05
C ASN A 291 -17.33 25.12 17.27
N PRO A 292 -18.22 24.29 17.83
CA PRO A 292 -18.78 23.13 17.14
C PRO A 292 -19.37 23.45 15.76
N ALA A 293 -19.92 24.65 15.57
CA ALA A 293 -20.50 25.06 14.29
C ALA A 293 -19.47 25.14 13.14
N ASP A 294 -18.17 25.20 13.46
CA ASP A 294 -17.08 25.30 12.47
C ASP A 294 -16.54 23.91 12.05
N LEU A 295 -17.12 22.83 12.60
CA LEU A 295 -16.77 21.47 12.19
C LEU A 295 -17.12 21.26 10.72
N SER A 296 -16.13 20.79 9.96
CA SER A 296 -16.26 20.50 8.54
C SER A 296 -15.40 19.31 8.15
N ASP A 297 -15.88 18.56 7.16
CA ASP A 297 -15.16 17.40 6.63
C ASP A 297 -13.78 17.82 6.10
N THR A 298 -12.77 17.04 6.45
CA THR A 298 -11.37 17.37 6.11
C THR A 298 -10.63 16.14 5.62
N THR A 299 -9.87 16.27 4.54
CA THR A 299 -8.84 15.29 4.15
C THR A 299 -7.48 15.82 4.58
N ASP A 300 -6.91 15.25 5.63
CA ASP A 300 -5.63 15.67 6.19
C ASP A 300 -4.47 14.94 5.50
N ARG A 301 -3.50 15.72 5.03
CA ARG A 301 -2.30 15.27 4.32
C ARG A 301 -1.01 15.52 5.10
N SER A 302 -1.08 15.93 6.38
CA SER A 302 0.07 16.43 7.14
C SER A 302 1.15 15.38 7.42
N LEU A 303 0.83 14.09 7.37
CA LEU A 303 1.82 13.01 7.46
C LEU A 303 2.82 13.02 6.30
N ILE A 304 2.43 13.58 5.14
CA ILE A 304 3.32 13.82 4.00
C ILE A 304 4.30 14.97 4.30
N MET A 305 3.98 15.86 5.24
CA MET A 305 4.74 17.09 5.51
C MET A 305 5.60 17.05 6.80
N SER A 306 5.29 16.20 7.79
CA SER A 306 5.87 16.27 9.15
C SER A 306 7.28 15.66 9.32
N LYS A 307 7.82 14.88 8.37
CA LYS A 307 9.19 14.32 8.50
C LYS A 307 10.34 15.28 8.13
N THR A 308 10.09 16.58 8.03
CA THR A 308 11.15 17.60 7.99
C THR A 308 11.17 18.41 9.28
N LYS A 309 11.95 17.98 10.28
CA LYS A 309 12.40 18.89 11.35
C LYS A 309 13.70 19.58 10.93
N PRO A 310 13.81 20.91 11.05
CA PRO A 310 14.95 21.68 10.56
C PRO A 310 16.14 21.54 11.52
N PHE A 311 17.31 21.18 10.99
CA PHE A 311 18.56 21.40 11.70
C PHE A 311 18.83 22.91 11.76
N LEU A 312 18.85 23.46 12.97
CA LEU A 312 19.39 24.79 13.24
C LEU A 312 20.85 24.82 12.81
N ALA A 313 21.14 25.60 11.76
CA ALA A 313 22.47 25.85 11.27
C ALA A 313 23.27 26.68 12.29
N GLY A 314 24.22 26.03 12.95
CA GLY A 314 25.35 26.70 13.57
C GLY A 314 26.27 27.23 12.47
N ALA A 315 26.46 28.54 12.45
CA ALA A 315 27.41 29.22 11.57
C ALA A 315 28.86 28.88 11.94
N ALA A 316 29.68 28.46 10.97
CA ALA A 316 31.11 28.78 10.91
C ALA A 316 31.74 28.43 9.55
N ALA A 317 32.13 29.49 8.85
CA ALA A 317 33.37 29.68 8.09
C ALA A 317 33.82 28.68 7.00
N ILE A 318 33.85 29.23 5.79
CA ILE A 318 34.62 28.86 4.61
C ILE A 318 36.13 28.78 4.93
N ALA A 319 36.80 27.70 4.47
CA ALA A 319 38.20 27.76 4.04
C ALA A 319 38.52 26.62 3.05
N VAL A 320 38.94 27.01 1.85
CA VAL A 320 39.54 26.17 0.81
C VAL A 320 41.02 25.97 1.13
N VAL A 321 41.50 24.73 1.18
CA VAL A 321 42.89 24.39 0.79
C VAL A 321 42.92 22.99 0.17
N ALA A 322 43.37 22.93 -1.08
CA ALA A 322 43.75 21.72 -1.78
C ALA A 322 45.11 21.20 -1.29
N ALA A 323 45.26 19.88 -1.13
CA ALA A 323 46.55 19.22 -1.24
C ALA A 323 46.36 17.76 -1.66
N ALA A 324 46.94 17.43 -2.80
CA ALA A 324 46.99 16.11 -3.40
C ALA A 324 47.94 15.19 -2.63
N ILE A 325 47.51 13.95 -2.35
CA ILE A 325 48.40 12.78 -2.26
C ILE A 325 47.70 11.64 -2.98
N GLY A 326 48.27 11.25 -4.12
CA GLY A 326 47.81 10.11 -4.89
C GLY A 326 48.17 8.80 -4.19
N VAL A 327 47.22 7.87 -4.21
CA VAL A 327 47.53 6.44 -4.24
C VAL A 327 46.75 5.87 -5.42
N ALA A 328 47.50 5.54 -6.46
CA ALA A 328 46.98 4.86 -7.63
C ALA A 328 46.45 3.49 -7.22
N SER A 329 45.15 3.29 -7.37
CA SER A 329 44.56 1.96 -7.56
C SER A 329 44.01 1.95 -8.97
N ALA A 330 44.76 1.32 -9.87
CA ALA A 330 44.37 1.10 -11.25
C ALA A 330 43.12 0.21 -11.27
N GLN A 331 41.95 0.81 -11.46
CA GLN A 331 40.84 0.13 -12.11
C GLN A 331 40.85 0.56 -13.57
N THR A 332 41.36 -0.35 -14.38
CA THR A 332 41.12 -0.41 -15.82
C THR A 332 39.62 -0.38 -16.08
N ALA A 333 39.06 0.83 -16.22
CA ALA A 333 37.83 1.03 -16.95
C ALA A 333 38.14 0.67 -18.41
N SER A 334 37.95 -0.60 -18.75
CA SER A 334 37.78 -1.02 -20.13
C SER A 334 36.55 -0.26 -20.66
N GLN A 335 36.77 0.86 -21.33
CA GLN A 335 35.81 1.41 -22.27
C GLN A 335 35.61 0.32 -23.34
N THR A 336 34.54 -0.47 -23.21
CA THR A 336 34.07 -1.28 -24.32
C THR A 336 33.59 -0.33 -25.41
N SER A 337 34.48 -0.11 -26.36
CA SER A 337 34.24 0.48 -27.66
C SER A 337 32.99 -0.08 -28.36
N GLY A 338 32.25 0.77 -29.08
CA GLY A 338 31.93 0.41 -30.47
C GLY A 338 30.54 0.63 -31.03
N ARG A 339 29.51 1.06 -30.29
CA ARG A 339 28.16 1.27 -30.88
C ARG A 339 27.54 2.61 -30.54
N PRO A 340 27.17 3.43 -31.55
CA PRO A 340 26.52 4.71 -31.30
C PRO A 340 25.10 4.49 -30.77
N LEU A 341 24.84 5.05 -29.59
CA LEU A 341 23.49 5.21 -29.04
C LEU A 341 22.86 6.48 -29.61
N THR A 342 21.74 6.32 -30.31
CA THR A 342 21.02 7.41 -30.98
C THR A 342 19.77 7.75 -30.18
N GLN A 343 19.65 9.01 -29.74
CA GLN A 343 18.42 9.52 -29.15
C GLN A 343 17.36 9.67 -30.24
N VAL A 344 16.18 9.08 -30.01
CA VAL A 344 15.06 9.04 -30.95
C VAL A 344 14.04 10.11 -30.58
N ALA A 345 13.74 10.25 -29.29
CA ALA A 345 12.80 11.23 -28.76
C ALA A 345 13.12 11.54 -27.29
N GLN A 346 12.58 12.65 -26.79
CA GLN A 346 12.57 13.03 -25.38
C GLN A 346 11.15 13.40 -24.97
N PHE A 347 10.81 13.11 -23.73
CA PHE A 347 9.48 13.29 -23.17
C PHE A 347 9.56 14.10 -21.88
N ASP A 348 8.53 14.88 -21.58
CA ASP A 348 8.44 15.63 -20.32
C ASP A 348 7.93 14.78 -19.14
N HIS A 349 7.49 13.56 -19.42
CA HIS A 349 6.93 12.58 -18.49
C HIS A 349 7.73 11.28 -18.52
N GLN A 350 7.61 10.47 -17.48
CA GLN A 350 8.33 9.22 -17.36
C GLN A 350 7.78 8.16 -18.32
N ALA A 351 8.57 7.73 -19.30
CA ALA A 351 8.23 6.65 -20.21
C ALA A 351 8.84 5.32 -19.74
N THR A 352 8.04 4.25 -19.75
CA THR A 352 8.52 2.89 -19.43
C THR A 352 8.55 2.01 -20.65
N GLY A 353 7.44 1.85 -21.37
CA GLY A 353 7.37 0.97 -22.53
C GLY A 353 7.63 1.66 -23.87
N VAL A 354 8.14 0.87 -24.82
CA VAL A 354 8.25 1.23 -26.23
C VAL A 354 7.75 0.07 -27.10
N ALA A 355 7.05 0.40 -28.17
CA ALA A 355 6.68 -0.54 -29.22
C ALA A 355 7.07 0.01 -30.60
N VAL A 356 7.77 -0.78 -31.40
CA VAL A 356 8.02 -0.50 -32.81
C VAL A 356 7.36 -1.57 -33.67
N THR A 357 6.51 -1.12 -34.57
CA THR A 357 5.69 -1.98 -35.45
C THR A 357 6.40 -2.29 -36.76
N ALA A 358 5.90 -3.29 -37.50
CA ALA A 358 6.52 -3.74 -38.75
C ALA A 358 6.52 -2.68 -39.86
N ASP A 359 5.58 -1.73 -39.84
CA ASP A 359 5.52 -0.58 -40.75
C ASP A 359 6.32 0.64 -40.22
N GLY A 360 7.02 0.48 -39.09
CA GLY A 360 7.93 1.47 -38.53
C GLY A 360 7.26 2.53 -37.65
N ARG A 361 5.96 2.39 -37.32
CA ARG A 361 5.32 3.27 -36.31
C ARG A 361 5.89 2.95 -34.93
N ARG A 362 6.06 4.00 -34.13
CA ARG A 362 6.67 3.94 -32.79
C ARG A 362 5.67 4.43 -31.77
N PHE A 363 5.54 3.69 -30.68
CA PHE A 363 4.65 4.02 -29.58
C PHE A 363 5.41 3.99 -28.27
N VAL A 364 4.96 4.80 -27.31
CA VAL A 364 5.46 4.82 -25.94
C VAL A 364 4.29 4.89 -24.97
N ASN A 365 4.48 4.43 -23.73
CA ASN A 365 3.52 4.65 -22.66
C ASN A 365 4.13 5.37 -21.46
N PHE A 366 3.25 6.04 -20.71
CA PHE A 366 3.56 6.81 -19.53
C PHE A 366 2.66 6.31 -18.39
N PRO A 367 3.18 5.53 -17.42
CA PRO A 367 2.40 5.14 -16.26
C PRO A 367 2.14 6.34 -15.36
N ARG A 368 1.00 6.36 -14.65
CA ARG A 368 0.63 7.43 -13.72
C ARG A 368 1.13 7.13 -12.32
N TRP A 369 2.44 7.00 -12.17
CA TRP A 369 3.13 6.69 -10.91
C TRP A 369 3.34 7.91 -10.04
N THR A 370 4.32 8.75 -10.37
CA THR A 370 4.70 9.90 -9.55
C THR A 370 4.00 11.18 -10.01
N ASP A 371 3.66 11.27 -11.29
CA ASP A 371 2.87 12.34 -11.88
C ASP A 371 1.54 11.84 -12.46
N ASP A 372 0.65 12.79 -12.72
CA ASP A 372 -0.63 12.55 -13.35
C ASP A 372 -0.52 12.82 -14.86
N ALA A 373 0.24 11.97 -15.54
CA ALA A 373 0.59 12.12 -16.95
C ALA A 373 -0.66 12.32 -17.84
N PRO A 374 -0.67 13.33 -18.73
CA PRO A 374 -1.84 13.68 -19.53
C PRO A 374 -2.14 12.69 -20.65
N ILE A 375 -1.14 11.91 -21.07
CA ILE A 375 -1.25 10.88 -22.10
C ILE A 375 -0.64 9.61 -21.49
N SER A 376 -1.37 8.49 -21.49
CA SER A 376 -0.83 7.20 -21.06
C SER A 376 -0.22 6.40 -22.19
N VAL A 377 -0.71 6.53 -23.42
CA VAL A 377 -0.15 5.88 -24.61
C VAL A 377 -0.11 6.87 -25.76
N ALA A 378 1.04 6.99 -26.40
CA ALA A 378 1.25 7.90 -27.52
C ALA A 378 1.92 7.20 -28.70
N GLU A 379 1.55 7.61 -29.91
CA GLU A 379 2.38 7.44 -31.09
C GLU A 379 3.44 8.56 -31.14
N VAL A 380 4.69 8.18 -31.37
CA VAL A 380 5.82 9.10 -31.53
C VAL A 380 5.97 9.44 -33.00
N MET A 381 5.63 10.68 -33.34
CA MET A 381 5.67 11.19 -34.71
C MET A 381 7.11 11.37 -35.20
N LYS A 382 7.29 11.61 -36.51
CA LYS A 382 8.62 11.72 -37.13
C LYS A 382 9.44 12.91 -36.61
N ASP A 383 8.77 13.96 -36.17
CA ASP A 383 9.37 15.15 -35.56
C ASP A 383 9.60 15.02 -34.04
N GLY A 384 9.28 13.86 -33.46
CA GLY A 384 9.38 13.58 -32.03
C GLY A 384 8.16 14.01 -31.21
N SER A 385 7.16 14.66 -31.82
CA SER A 385 5.93 15.03 -31.13
C SER A 385 5.08 13.81 -30.76
N LEU A 386 4.24 13.97 -29.74
CA LEU A 386 3.38 12.91 -29.23
C LEU A 386 1.94 13.08 -29.72
N LYS A 387 1.36 11.99 -30.23
CA LYS A 387 -0.07 11.90 -30.52
C LYS A 387 -0.72 10.87 -29.61
N ALA A 388 -1.69 11.27 -28.80
CA ALA A 388 -2.45 10.35 -27.95
C ALA A 388 -3.04 9.20 -28.78
N TYR A 389 -2.84 7.97 -28.31
CA TYR A 389 -3.22 6.75 -29.02
C TYR A 389 -4.04 5.82 -28.12
N PRO A 390 -5.10 5.14 -28.62
CA PRO A 390 -5.67 5.30 -29.97
C PRO A 390 -6.30 6.68 -30.21
N ASP A 391 -6.77 7.32 -29.14
CA ASP A 391 -7.42 8.62 -29.18
C ASP A 391 -7.30 9.35 -27.83
N ALA A 392 -7.84 10.57 -27.78
CA ALA A 392 -7.88 11.38 -26.56
C ALA A 392 -8.81 10.81 -25.49
N LYS A 393 -9.87 10.08 -25.85
CA LYS A 393 -10.82 9.51 -24.88
C LYS A 393 -10.10 8.51 -24.00
N TRP A 394 -9.44 7.51 -24.59
CA TRP A 394 -8.73 6.48 -23.83
C TRP A 394 -7.65 7.06 -22.91
N ASN A 395 -7.04 8.18 -23.30
CA ASN A 395 -5.99 8.84 -22.52
C ASN A 395 -6.50 9.84 -21.48
N SER A 396 -7.81 10.12 -21.41
CA SER A 396 -8.34 11.23 -20.62
C SER A 396 -8.53 10.96 -19.13
N TRP A 397 -8.39 9.71 -18.66
CA TRP A 397 -8.49 9.39 -17.24
C TRP A 397 -7.34 10.02 -16.44
N ARG A 398 -7.59 10.45 -15.20
CA ARG A 398 -6.63 11.19 -14.38
C ARG A 398 -6.68 10.75 -12.93
N ASN A 399 -5.51 10.69 -12.28
CA ASN A 399 -5.40 10.42 -10.83
C ASN A 399 -6.26 11.41 -10.04
N ALA A 400 -6.22 12.69 -10.43
CA ALA A 400 -6.98 13.76 -9.80
C ALA A 400 -8.51 13.64 -9.94
N LYS A 401 -9.01 12.81 -10.86
CA LYS A 401 -10.44 12.59 -11.13
C LYS A 401 -10.84 11.12 -11.00
N SER A 402 -10.05 10.33 -10.29
CA SER A 402 -10.23 8.87 -10.19
C SER A 402 -11.59 8.46 -9.62
N ALA A 403 -12.19 9.28 -8.75
CA ALA A 403 -13.53 9.07 -8.21
C ALA A 403 -14.67 9.35 -9.19
N GLU A 404 -14.43 10.13 -10.24
CA GLU A 404 -15.45 10.59 -11.19
C GLU A 404 -15.42 9.81 -12.51
N MET A 405 -14.29 9.16 -12.81
CA MET A 405 -14.04 8.57 -14.12
C MET A 405 -14.05 7.04 -14.07
N PRO A 406 -14.83 6.36 -14.93
CA PRO A 406 -14.85 4.91 -14.97
C PRO A 406 -13.50 4.38 -15.49
N VAL A 407 -13.12 3.19 -15.04
CA VAL A 407 -11.81 2.59 -15.37
C VAL A 407 -11.84 1.64 -16.58
N GLY A 408 -13.03 1.21 -17.01
CA GLY A 408 -13.19 0.15 -18.02
C GLY A 408 -12.86 0.57 -19.46
N ASP A 409 -13.19 1.82 -19.82
CA ASP A 409 -13.03 2.35 -21.19
C ASP A 409 -11.92 3.40 -21.29
N TYR A 410 -10.99 3.39 -20.34
CA TYR A 410 -9.92 4.37 -20.22
C TYR A 410 -8.63 3.69 -19.76
N PHE A 411 -7.50 4.25 -20.15
CA PHE A 411 -6.18 3.90 -19.61
C PHE A 411 -6.00 4.56 -18.25
N VAL A 412 -5.74 3.75 -17.22
CA VAL A 412 -5.58 4.17 -15.83
C VAL A 412 -4.11 4.36 -15.48
N CYS A 413 -3.28 3.32 -15.68
CA CYS A 413 -1.85 3.39 -15.38
C CYS A 413 -1.06 2.44 -16.28
N VAL A 414 -1.11 2.65 -17.60
CA VAL A 414 -0.51 1.73 -18.57
C VAL A 414 0.97 1.51 -18.29
N GLN A 415 1.37 0.22 -18.25
CA GLN A 415 2.72 -0.20 -17.94
C GLN A 415 3.50 -0.67 -19.17
N SER A 416 2.87 -1.50 -20.02
CA SER A 416 3.54 -2.13 -21.15
C SER A 416 2.66 -2.05 -22.41
N ILE A 417 3.32 -1.87 -23.56
CA ILE A 417 2.70 -1.84 -24.88
C ILE A 417 3.51 -2.71 -25.84
N VAL A 418 2.85 -3.65 -26.53
CA VAL A 418 3.56 -4.65 -27.34
C VAL A 418 2.77 -4.94 -28.62
N PRO A 419 3.39 -4.86 -29.81
CA PRO A 419 2.75 -5.30 -31.04
C PRO A 419 2.71 -6.83 -31.07
N ASP A 420 1.58 -7.42 -31.46
CA ASP A 420 1.45 -8.89 -31.51
C ASP A 420 2.05 -9.53 -32.77
N GLY A 421 2.47 -8.72 -33.74
CA GLY A 421 2.92 -9.21 -35.06
C GLY A 421 1.77 -9.58 -36.01
N HIS A 422 0.53 -9.42 -35.59
CA HIS A 422 -0.70 -9.73 -36.32
C HIS A 422 -1.55 -8.47 -36.60
N GLY A 423 -0.88 -7.32 -36.73
CA GLY A 423 -1.52 -6.04 -37.05
C GLY A 423 -2.15 -5.31 -35.86
N ASN A 424 -1.84 -5.70 -34.62
CA ASN A 424 -2.42 -5.06 -33.43
C ASN A 424 -1.34 -4.58 -32.47
N LEU A 425 -1.66 -3.50 -31.75
CA LEU A 425 -0.95 -3.09 -30.55
C LEU A 425 -1.78 -3.52 -29.34
N TRP A 426 -1.16 -4.25 -28.42
CA TRP A 426 -1.75 -4.55 -27.13
C TRP A 426 -1.21 -3.60 -26.07
N VAL A 427 -2.11 -3.12 -25.23
CA VAL A 427 -1.82 -2.22 -24.11
C VAL A 427 -2.16 -2.95 -22.81
N LEU A 428 -1.17 -3.12 -21.95
CA LEU A 428 -1.31 -3.69 -20.62
C LEU A 428 -1.46 -2.57 -19.59
N ASP A 429 -2.63 -2.53 -18.95
CA ASP A 429 -2.96 -1.59 -17.89
C ASP A 429 -3.14 -2.38 -16.58
N PRO A 430 -2.20 -2.28 -15.63
CA PRO A 430 -2.33 -2.88 -14.30
C PRO A 430 -3.45 -2.24 -13.48
N GLY A 431 -3.87 -1.02 -13.80
CA GLY A 431 -4.90 -0.31 -13.04
C GLY A 431 -4.47 0.11 -11.63
N ALA A 432 -3.17 0.25 -11.37
CA ALA A 432 -2.59 0.60 -10.07
C ALA A 432 -1.85 1.95 -10.13
N PRO A 433 -2.57 3.09 -10.25
CA PRO A 433 -1.94 4.41 -10.24
C PRO A 433 -1.15 4.61 -8.94
N GLY A 434 -0.07 5.39 -8.99
CA GLY A 434 0.84 5.55 -7.85
C GLY A 434 1.74 4.36 -7.56
N ASN A 435 1.61 3.26 -8.33
CA ASN A 435 2.15 1.95 -7.94
C ASN A 435 1.60 1.49 -6.57
N GLU A 436 0.31 1.78 -6.34
CA GLU A 436 -0.41 1.50 -5.10
C GLU A 436 -1.44 0.36 -5.29
N LYS A 437 -2.65 0.54 -4.76
CA LYS A 437 -3.75 -0.42 -4.88
C LYS A 437 -4.29 -0.43 -6.30
N ILE A 438 -4.51 -1.64 -6.82
CA ILE A 438 -5.33 -1.87 -8.00
C ILE A 438 -6.73 -1.26 -7.78
N LEU A 439 -7.17 -0.43 -8.73
CA LEU A 439 -8.55 0.02 -8.80
C LEU A 439 -9.43 -1.11 -9.34
N GLU A 440 -10.56 -1.37 -8.68
CA GLU A 440 -11.43 -2.49 -9.04
C GLU A 440 -11.92 -2.37 -10.50
N GLY A 441 -11.76 -3.45 -11.27
CA GLY A 441 -12.14 -3.49 -12.68
C GLY A 441 -11.20 -2.75 -13.65
N ALA A 442 -10.12 -2.14 -13.14
CA ALA A 442 -9.13 -1.43 -13.95
C ALA A 442 -8.09 -2.33 -14.65
N PRO A 443 -7.58 -3.43 -14.05
CA PRO A 443 -6.61 -4.30 -14.70
C PRO A 443 -7.16 -4.87 -16.01
N LYS A 444 -6.45 -4.63 -17.12
CA LYS A 444 -6.92 -5.05 -18.45
C LYS A 444 -5.82 -5.11 -19.50
N LEU A 445 -6.09 -5.91 -20.52
CA LEU A 445 -5.45 -5.85 -21.82
C LEU A 445 -6.38 -5.16 -22.81
N VAL A 446 -5.87 -4.18 -23.55
CA VAL A 446 -6.62 -3.47 -24.59
C VAL A 446 -5.96 -3.73 -25.94
N LYS A 447 -6.71 -4.32 -26.87
CA LYS A 447 -6.28 -4.58 -28.25
C LYS A 447 -6.68 -3.41 -29.12
N VAL A 448 -5.70 -2.80 -29.77
CA VAL A 448 -5.91 -1.72 -30.75
C VAL A 448 -5.49 -2.22 -32.12
N ASP A 449 -6.41 -2.17 -33.07
CA ASP A 449 -6.11 -2.45 -34.48
C ASP A 449 -5.26 -1.32 -35.06
N LEU A 450 -4.07 -1.65 -35.58
CA LEU A 450 -3.12 -0.64 -36.05
C LEU A 450 -3.56 0.03 -37.35
N ALA A 451 -4.36 -0.65 -38.17
CA ALA A 451 -4.82 -0.09 -39.45
C ALA A 451 -5.87 1.01 -39.24
N THR A 452 -6.78 0.81 -38.30
CA THR A 452 -7.90 1.72 -38.02
C THR A 452 -7.68 2.62 -36.80
N ASN A 453 -6.66 2.32 -35.97
CA ASN A 453 -6.39 2.93 -34.67
C ASN A 453 -7.60 2.86 -33.73
N ARG A 454 -8.38 1.77 -33.80
CA ARG A 454 -9.56 1.56 -32.94
C ARG A 454 -9.32 0.45 -31.95
N VAL A 455 -9.83 0.62 -30.73
CA VAL A 455 -9.93 -0.48 -29.78
C VAL A 455 -10.91 -1.51 -30.32
N THR A 456 -10.44 -2.73 -30.52
CA THR A 456 -11.23 -3.86 -31.03
C THR A 456 -11.54 -4.87 -29.95
N LYS A 457 -10.80 -4.86 -28.83
CA LYS A 457 -11.05 -5.75 -27.70
C LYS A 457 -10.53 -5.18 -26.39
N VAL A 458 -11.25 -5.45 -25.31
CA VAL A 458 -10.81 -5.23 -23.93
C VAL A 458 -10.98 -6.55 -23.19
N ILE A 459 -9.89 -7.07 -22.62
CA ILE A 459 -9.90 -8.24 -21.74
C ILE A 459 -9.63 -7.72 -20.33
N LYS A 460 -10.65 -7.76 -19.47
CA LYS A 460 -10.48 -7.43 -18.06
C LYS A 460 -9.77 -8.58 -17.35
N VAL A 461 -8.80 -8.27 -16.50
CA VAL A 461 -8.14 -9.26 -15.65
C VAL A 461 -8.82 -9.21 -14.27
N PRO A 462 -9.60 -10.24 -13.90
CA PRO A 462 -10.37 -10.22 -12.65
C PRO A 462 -9.45 -10.30 -11.42
N LEU A 463 -9.95 -9.87 -10.26
CA LEU A 463 -9.15 -9.76 -9.03
C LEU A 463 -8.73 -11.11 -8.41
N ASN A 464 -9.26 -12.23 -8.89
CA ASN A 464 -8.74 -13.57 -8.56
C ASN A 464 -7.52 -13.96 -9.41
N VAL A 465 -7.19 -13.17 -10.43
CA VAL A 465 -5.98 -13.30 -11.26
C VAL A 465 -5.02 -12.13 -11.02
N ALA A 466 -5.52 -10.89 -11.03
CA ALA A 466 -4.79 -9.69 -10.61
C ALA A 466 -5.09 -9.39 -9.14
N LEU A 467 -4.35 -10.02 -8.23
CA LEU A 467 -4.59 -9.95 -6.80
C LEU A 467 -4.36 -8.54 -6.25
N GLN A 468 -4.89 -8.24 -5.07
CA GLN A 468 -4.52 -7.01 -4.37
C GLN A 468 -3.01 -7.04 -4.05
N GLY A 469 -2.25 -6.09 -4.61
CA GLY A 469 -0.78 -6.07 -4.54
C GLY A 469 -0.07 -6.66 -5.77
N THR A 470 -0.82 -7.16 -6.77
CA THR A 470 -0.30 -7.46 -8.11
C THR A 470 0.10 -6.16 -8.82
N TYR A 471 1.16 -6.24 -9.60
CA TYR A 471 1.48 -5.24 -10.60
C TYR A 471 1.79 -5.98 -11.92
N LEU A 472 0.83 -5.96 -12.86
CA LEU A 472 0.97 -6.61 -14.16
C LEU A 472 2.03 -5.85 -14.98
N ASN A 473 3.26 -6.34 -15.02
CA ASN A 473 4.37 -5.53 -15.52
C ASN A 473 4.49 -5.59 -17.04
N ASP A 474 4.93 -6.73 -17.55
CA ASP A 474 5.36 -6.84 -18.94
C ASP A 474 4.73 -8.07 -19.61
N ILE A 475 4.52 -8.04 -20.94
CA ILE A 475 3.77 -9.08 -21.67
C ILE A 475 4.47 -9.58 -22.92
N ARG A 476 4.44 -10.89 -23.19
CA ARG A 476 4.79 -11.48 -24.49
C ARG A 476 3.70 -12.43 -24.98
N PHE A 477 3.66 -12.63 -26.30
CA PHE A 477 2.62 -13.41 -26.96
C PHE A 477 3.17 -14.71 -27.52
N SER A 478 2.34 -15.76 -27.52
CA SER A 478 2.62 -16.95 -28.31
C SER A 478 2.66 -16.61 -29.81
N PRO A 479 3.46 -17.30 -30.64
CA PRO A 479 3.57 -16.98 -32.07
C PRO A 479 2.24 -17.03 -32.84
N ASP A 480 1.30 -17.87 -32.42
CA ASP A 480 -0.04 -17.97 -32.99
C ASP A 480 -0.99 -16.84 -32.56
N GLY A 481 -0.55 -15.93 -31.69
CA GLY A 481 -1.31 -14.78 -31.20
C GLY A 481 -2.48 -15.14 -30.29
N LYS A 482 -2.50 -16.36 -29.72
CA LYS A 482 -3.62 -16.85 -28.89
C LYS A 482 -3.41 -16.70 -27.40
N THR A 483 -2.16 -16.67 -26.93
CA THR A 483 -1.83 -16.64 -25.51
C THR A 483 -0.96 -15.44 -25.18
N GLY A 484 -1.31 -14.70 -24.13
CA GLY A 484 -0.46 -13.70 -23.49
C GLY A 484 0.17 -14.25 -22.21
N TYR A 485 1.47 -14.03 -22.03
CA TYR A 485 2.21 -14.32 -20.82
C TYR A 485 2.63 -13.00 -20.19
N ILE A 486 2.18 -12.74 -18.97
CA ILE A 486 2.40 -11.48 -18.25
C ILE A 486 3.16 -11.78 -16.96
N THR A 487 4.14 -10.95 -16.62
CA THR A 487 4.79 -11.00 -15.30
C THR A 487 3.99 -10.20 -14.27
N ASP A 488 3.88 -10.75 -13.06
CA ASP A 488 3.40 -10.01 -11.90
C ASP A 488 4.62 -9.60 -11.05
N SER A 489 4.97 -8.31 -11.09
CA SER A 489 6.11 -7.74 -10.35
C SER A 489 5.73 -7.25 -8.95
N GLY A 490 4.47 -7.49 -8.56
CA GLY A 490 3.90 -7.08 -7.29
C GLY A 490 4.45 -7.85 -6.08
N THR A 491 3.73 -7.76 -4.95
CA THR A 491 4.18 -8.33 -3.66
C THR A 491 4.27 -9.85 -3.65
N ARG A 492 3.56 -10.50 -4.56
CA ARG A 492 3.55 -11.95 -4.75
C ARG A 492 3.68 -12.24 -6.25
N GLY A 493 4.90 -12.49 -6.70
CA GLY A 493 5.16 -12.68 -8.12
C GLY A 493 4.59 -13.96 -8.69
N ALA A 494 4.25 -13.91 -9.98
CA ALA A 494 3.68 -15.01 -10.76
C ALA A 494 3.90 -14.76 -12.26
N ILE A 495 3.60 -15.78 -13.08
CA ILE A 495 3.37 -15.63 -14.51
C ILE A 495 1.87 -15.75 -14.76
N ILE A 496 1.23 -14.66 -15.19
CA ILE A 496 -0.18 -14.66 -15.57
C ILE A 496 -0.30 -15.13 -17.02
N VAL A 497 -1.12 -16.14 -17.25
CA VAL A 497 -1.39 -16.67 -18.59
C VAL A 497 -2.80 -16.29 -18.96
N ILE A 498 -2.98 -15.65 -20.12
CA ILE A 498 -4.29 -15.22 -20.63
C ILE A 498 -4.51 -15.79 -22.02
N ASP A 499 -5.64 -16.47 -22.21
CA ASP A 499 -6.18 -16.80 -23.52
C ASP A 499 -6.78 -15.52 -24.13
N LEU A 500 -6.19 -15.03 -25.21
CA LEU A 500 -6.53 -13.75 -25.82
C LEU A 500 -7.83 -13.81 -26.63
N GLU A 501 -8.37 -14.99 -26.90
CA GLU A 501 -9.64 -15.18 -27.60
C GLU A 501 -10.81 -15.17 -26.61
N THR A 502 -10.72 -15.94 -25.55
CA THR A 502 -11.77 -16.10 -24.53
C THR A 502 -11.67 -15.07 -23.41
N GLY A 503 -10.49 -14.50 -23.19
CA GLY A 503 -10.20 -13.61 -22.07
C GLY A 503 -10.00 -14.31 -20.72
N LYS A 504 -10.04 -15.65 -20.69
CA LYS A 504 -9.76 -16.41 -19.47
C LYS A 504 -8.28 -16.35 -19.13
N GLY A 505 -7.98 -16.18 -17.85
CA GLY A 505 -6.59 -16.22 -17.38
C GLY A 505 -6.43 -16.89 -16.04
N PHE A 506 -5.20 -17.27 -15.73
CA PHE A 506 -4.81 -17.89 -14.46
C PHE A 506 -3.39 -17.48 -14.06
N ARG A 507 -3.05 -17.69 -12.80
CA ARG A 507 -1.71 -17.47 -12.24
C ARG A 507 -0.94 -18.79 -12.28
N ALA A 508 0.23 -18.80 -12.91
CA ALA A 508 1.19 -19.91 -12.87
C ALA A 508 2.41 -19.50 -12.05
N LEU A 509 3.04 -20.47 -11.36
CA LEU A 509 4.23 -20.20 -10.54
C LEU A 509 3.95 -19.13 -9.48
N ASP A 510 2.73 -19.13 -8.93
CA ASP A 510 2.23 -18.10 -8.02
C ASP A 510 2.87 -18.21 -6.63
N GLY A 511 3.77 -17.27 -6.31
CA GLY A 511 4.59 -17.32 -5.11
C GLY A 511 5.78 -18.28 -5.22
N HIS A 512 6.05 -18.85 -6.39
CA HIS A 512 7.19 -19.75 -6.60
C HIS A 512 8.52 -18.98 -6.47
N GLY A 513 9.57 -19.63 -5.96
CA GLY A 513 10.87 -18.96 -5.71
C GLY A 513 11.48 -18.27 -6.93
N SER A 514 11.24 -18.80 -8.15
CA SER A 514 11.73 -18.18 -9.39
C SER A 514 11.02 -16.88 -9.77
N THR A 515 9.82 -16.63 -9.22
CA THR A 515 9.05 -15.42 -9.50
C THR A 515 9.12 -14.42 -8.35
N GLN A 516 9.84 -14.72 -7.27
CA GLN A 516 9.98 -13.83 -6.11
C GLN A 516 11.30 -13.05 -6.14
N ILE A 517 11.36 -12.01 -5.30
CA ILE A 517 12.60 -11.27 -5.03
C ILE A 517 13.70 -12.20 -4.47
N ASP A 518 14.94 -11.95 -4.87
CA ASP A 518 16.11 -12.48 -4.17
C ASP A 518 16.49 -11.50 -3.05
N LYS A 519 16.20 -11.88 -1.81
CA LYS A 519 16.46 -11.06 -0.61
C LYS A 519 17.95 -10.77 -0.38
N THR A 520 18.86 -11.47 -1.07
CA THR A 520 20.30 -11.22 -1.01
C THR A 520 20.77 -10.13 -1.98
N VAL A 521 19.92 -9.74 -2.94
CA VAL A 521 20.25 -8.70 -3.92
C VAL A 521 19.98 -7.32 -3.32
N LYS A 522 20.98 -6.45 -3.42
CA LYS A 522 20.84 -5.01 -3.18
C LYS A 522 20.85 -4.33 -4.55
N VAL A 523 19.83 -3.54 -4.83
CA VAL A 523 19.78 -2.77 -6.08
C VAL A 523 20.78 -1.62 -5.95
N MET A 524 21.69 -1.50 -6.91
CA MET A 524 22.76 -0.52 -6.89
C MET A 524 22.59 0.45 -8.07
N THR A 525 22.76 1.74 -7.81
CA THR A 525 22.77 2.79 -8.84
C THR A 525 23.81 3.83 -8.47
N ASP A 526 24.56 4.36 -9.44
CA ASP A 526 25.62 5.35 -9.19
C ASP A 526 26.64 4.89 -8.12
N GLY A 527 26.96 3.59 -8.11
CA GLY A 527 27.93 2.99 -7.19
C GLY A 527 27.44 2.81 -5.75
N LYS A 528 26.18 3.12 -5.43
CA LYS A 528 25.60 3.01 -4.07
C LYS A 528 24.29 2.23 -4.05
N PRO A 529 23.89 1.65 -2.90
CA PRO A 529 22.59 1.02 -2.77
C PRO A 529 21.48 2.04 -3.03
N LEU A 530 20.53 1.69 -3.89
CA LEU A 530 19.31 2.46 -4.10
C LEU A 530 18.39 2.18 -2.91
N VAL A 531 18.09 3.21 -2.14
CA VAL A 531 17.24 3.14 -0.95
C VAL A 531 16.20 4.23 -1.01
N ARG A 532 14.99 3.90 -0.56
CA ARG A 532 13.96 4.90 -0.29
C ARG A 532 14.37 5.74 0.92
N PRO A 533 13.76 6.94 1.11
CA PRO A 533 14.02 7.79 2.28
C PRO A 533 13.76 7.10 3.63
N ASP A 534 12.90 6.07 3.65
CA ASP A 534 12.62 5.23 4.83
C ASP A 534 13.62 4.07 5.03
N GLY A 535 14.67 3.98 4.20
CA GLY A 535 15.72 2.97 4.28
C GLY A 535 15.41 1.66 3.53
N ARG A 536 14.18 1.47 3.00
CA ARG A 536 13.82 0.24 2.27
C ARG A 536 14.49 0.17 0.89
N GLN A 537 14.82 -1.04 0.46
CA GLN A 537 15.27 -1.34 -0.90
C GLN A 537 14.08 -1.45 -1.87
N PRO A 538 14.25 -1.16 -3.16
CA PRO A 538 13.29 -1.58 -4.19
C PRO A 538 13.08 -3.10 -4.14
N ALA A 539 11.82 -3.52 -4.17
CA ALA A 539 11.44 -4.92 -4.08
C ALA A 539 10.37 -5.22 -5.15
N PHE A 540 10.83 -5.72 -6.29
CA PHE A 540 10.00 -6.07 -7.44
C PHE A 540 10.22 -7.52 -7.80
N ALA A 541 9.12 -8.27 -7.86
CA ALA A 541 9.11 -9.70 -8.15
C ALA A 541 9.35 -9.93 -9.66
N ALA A 542 8.85 -11.04 -10.23
CA ALA A 542 8.97 -11.33 -11.67
C ALA A 542 8.62 -10.10 -12.53
N ASP A 543 9.53 -9.69 -13.40
CA ASP A 543 9.40 -8.43 -14.13
C ASP A 543 9.74 -8.63 -15.61
N GLY A 544 11.02 -8.58 -15.95
CA GLY A 544 11.48 -8.80 -17.30
C GLY A 544 11.05 -10.15 -17.84
N ILE A 545 10.51 -10.15 -19.06
CA ILE A 545 9.99 -11.32 -19.77
C ILE A 545 10.37 -11.30 -21.26
N ALA A 546 10.81 -12.44 -21.77
CA ALA A 546 11.05 -12.64 -23.19
C ALA A 546 10.58 -14.04 -23.61
N ILE A 547 10.22 -14.19 -24.88
CA ILE A 547 9.84 -15.47 -25.45
C ILE A 547 10.80 -15.81 -26.60
N SER A 548 11.21 -17.07 -26.72
CA SER A 548 12.01 -17.53 -27.85
C SER A 548 11.25 -17.32 -29.17
N ASN A 549 11.98 -17.15 -30.28
CA ASN A 549 11.37 -16.89 -31.58
C ASN A 549 10.45 -18.03 -32.07
N ASP A 550 10.67 -19.26 -31.60
CA ASP A 550 9.80 -20.41 -31.86
C ASP A 550 8.63 -20.54 -30.86
N GLY A 551 8.55 -19.65 -29.88
CA GLY A 551 7.50 -19.61 -28.86
C GLY A 551 7.60 -20.67 -27.76
N LYS A 552 8.61 -21.55 -27.78
CA LYS A 552 8.68 -22.70 -26.88
C LYS A 552 9.23 -22.38 -25.50
N THR A 553 10.08 -21.37 -25.38
CA THR A 553 10.74 -21.02 -24.13
C THR A 553 10.32 -19.63 -23.69
N LEU A 554 9.77 -19.53 -22.48
CA LEU A 554 9.56 -18.25 -21.82
C LEU A 554 10.72 -18.00 -20.85
N TYR A 555 11.43 -16.90 -21.05
CA TYR A 555 12.48 -16.40 -20.16
C TYR A 555 11.91 -15.32 -19.26
N TYR A 556 12.26 -15.36 -17.98
CA TYR A 556 11.82 -14.36 -17.03
C TYR A 556 12.80 -14.22 -15.87
N GLN A 557 12.76 -13.07 -15.21
CA GLN A 557 13.60 -12.78 -14.05
C GLN A 557 12.86 -11.79 -13.13
N ALA A 558 13.07 -11.91 -11.82
CA ALA A 558 12.66 -10.86 -10.88
C ALA A 558 13.59 -9.65 -10.98
N LEU A 559 13.05 -8.43 -11.03
CA LEU A 559 13.87 -7.21 -11.13
C LEU A 559 14.78 -7.08 -9.91
N THR A 560 14.25 -7.29 -8.70
CA THR A 560 15.08 -7.45 -7.50
C THR A 560 15.60 -8.88 -7.41
N GLY A 561 16.42 -9.27 -8.39
CA GLY A 561 16.95 -10.62 -8.57
C GLY A 561 18.24 -10.60 -9.39
N LYS A 562 18.90 -11.78 -9.46
CA LYS A 562 20.15 -11.99 -10.20
C LYS A 562 20.18 -13.33 -10.93
N THR A 563 19.02 -13.94 -11.16
CA THR A 563 18.90 -15.24 -11.81
C THR A 563 17.90 -15.16 -12.93
N LEU A 564 18.36 -15.51 -14.13
CA LEU A 564 17.50 -15.68 -15.29
C LEU A 564 16.93 -17.09 -15.29
N TYR A 565 15.61 -17.19 -15.32
CA TYR A 565 14.89 -18.45 -15.41
C TYR A 565 14.29 -18.65 -16.79
N ALA A 566 14.00 -19.91 -17.11
CA ALA A 566 13.24 -20.30 -18.28
C ALA A 566 12.25 -21.42 -17.96
N ILE A 567 11.14 -21.44 -18.68
CA ILE A 567 10.15 -22.53 -18.64
C ILE A 567 9.63 -22.83 -20.06
N ASP A 568 9.32 -24.09 -20.32
CA ASP A 568 8.64 -24.50 -21.55
C ASP A 568 7.19 -23.98 -21.54
N THR A 569 6.78 -23.24 -22.57
CA THR A 569 5.42 -22.69 -22.67
C THR A 569 4.33 -23.75 -22.75
N ALA A 570 4.67 -25.00 -23.10
CA ALA A 570 3.74 -26.12 -23.01
C ALA A 570 3.29 -26.43 -21.57
N LEU A 571 4.10 -26.06 -20.57
CA LEU A 571 3.77 -26.22 -19.14
C LEU A 571 2.90 -25.07 -18.61
N LEU A 572 2.86 -23.95 -19.33
CA LEU A 572 2.05 -22.76 -19.00
C LEU A 572 0.66 -22.83 -19.64
N ARG A 573 -0.01 -23.97 -19.49
CA ARG A 573 -1.36 -24.21 -20.02
C ARG A 573 -2.29 -24.65 -18.90
N ASP A 574 -3.58 -24.42 -19.11
CA ASP A 574 -4.60 -24.88 -18.18
C ASP A 574 -4.55 -26.41 -18.01
N GLY A 575 -4.84 -26.90 -16.80
CA GLY A 575 -4.75 -28.32 -16.43
C GLY A 575 -3.35 -28.87 -16.11
N VAL A 576 -2.27 -28.12 -16.33
CA VAL A 576 -0.92 -28.50 -15.84
C VAL A 576 -0.80 -28.15 -14.36
N SER A 577 -0.37 -29.10 -13.53
CA SER A 577 -0.24 -28.88 -12.08
C SER A 577 0.91 -27.92 -11.73
N GLU A 578 0.78 -27.18 -10.62
CA GLU A 578 1.86 -26.32 -10.12
C GLU A 578 3.15 -27.10 -9.83
N ALA A 579 3.06 -28.34 -9.35
CA ALA A 579 4.23 -29.19 -9.13
C ALA A 579 4.98 -29.50 -10.44
N THR A 580 4.24 -29.77 -11.51
CA THR A 580 4.80 -30.00 -12.85
C THR A 580 5.42 -28.71 -13.41
N ARG A 581 4.75 -27.55 -13.22
CA ARG A 581 5.30 -26.25 -13.64
C ARG A 581 6.60 -25.95 -12.90
N ALA A 582 6.61 -26.10 -11.57
CA ALA A 582 7.79 -25.87 -10.74
C ALA A 582 8.97 -26.77 -11.14
N ALA A 583 8.72 -28.06 -11.39
CA ALA A 583 9.75 -28.99 -11.88
C ALA A 583 10.28 -28.65 -13.28
N GLY A 584 9.50 -27.91 -14.08
CA GLY A 584 9.88 -27.46 -15.42
C GLY A 584 10.69 -26.17 -15.46
N VAL A 585 10.80 -25.45 -14.34
CA VAL A 585 11.60 -24.22 -14.24
C VAL A 585 13.09 -24.58 -14.31
N LYS A 586 13.82 -23.90 -15.20
CA LYS A 586 15.26 -24.04 -15.38
C LYS A 586 15.96 -22.73 -15.06
N THR A 587 17.05 -22.81 -14.31
CA THR A 587 18.01 -21.71 -14.23
C THR A 587 18.82 -21.67 -15.51
N VAL A 588 18.83 -20.51 -16.18
CA VAL A 588 19.59 -20.29 -17.43
C VAL A 588 20.97 -19.73 -17.13
N ALA A 589 21.02 -18.67 -16.32
CA ALA A 589 22.25 -17.94 -16.01
C ALA A 589 22.13 -17.20 -14.67
N GLN A 590 23.26 -16.99 -14.00
CA GLN A 590 23.39 -15.91 -13.02
C GLN A 590 23.65 -14.61 -13.79
N THR A 591 22.92 -13.57 -13.44
CA THR A 591 22.90 -12.29 -14.14
C THR A 591 23.12 -11.15 -13.15
N HIS A 592 22.49 -10.01 -13.38
CA HIS A 592 22.44 -8.84 -12.53
C HIS A 592 20.98 -8.38 -12.42
N VAL A 593 20.72 -7.37 -11.60
CA VAL A 593 19.43 -6.65 -11.63
C VAL A 593 19.15 -6.22 -13.08
N ALA A 594 18.00 -6.64 -13.60
CA ALA A 594 17.56 -6.36 -14.95
C ALA A 594 16.09 -6.00 -14.92
N ASP A 595 15.70 -5.03 -15.73
CA ASP A 595 14.32 -4.61 -15.89
C ASP A 595 13.74 -5.36 -17.10
N GLY A 596 13.79 -4.80 -18.31
CA GLY A 596 13.34 -5.47 -19.52
C GLY A 596 14.25 -6.57 -20.07
N LEU A 597 13.60 -7.56 -20.69
CA LEU A 597 14.19 -8.63 -21.48
C LEU A 597 13.68 -8.57 -22.93
N TRP A 598 14.56 -8.89 -23.89
CA TRP A 598 14.18 -8.92 -25.30
C TRP A 598 14.86 -10.05 -26.06
N MET A 599 14.05 -10.91 -26.71
CA MET A 599 14.56 -11.84 -27.70
C MET A 599 14.59 -11.14 -29.06
N SER A 600 15.78 -10.94 -29.62
CA SER A 600 15.90 -10.34 -30.95
C SER A 600 15.46 -11.30 -32.05
N LYS A 601 15.15 -10.75 -33.23
CA LYS A 601 14.88 -11.53 -34.45
C LYS A 601 16.02 -12.50 -34.80
N ALA A 602 17.26 -12.16 -34.42
CA ALA A 602 18.44 -13.01 -34.60
C ALA A 602 18.59 -14.12 -33.54
N GLY A 603 17.69 -14.20 -32.55
CA GLY A 603 17.72 -15.21 -31.49
C GLY A 603 18.69 -14.89 -30.35
N THR A 604 19.05 -13.62 -30.16
CA THR A 604 19.87 -13.17 -29.03
C THR A 604 18.97 -12.58 -27.94
N LEU A 605 19.12 -13.07 -26.72
CA LEU A 605 18.43 -12.50 -25.56
C LEU A 605 19.23 -11.33 -24.99
N TYR A 606 18.63 -10.14 -24.98
CA TYR A 606 19.15 -8.91 -24.38
C TYR A 606 18.50 -8.66 -23.03
N LEU A 607 19.27 -8.07 -22.12
CA LEU A 607 18.83 -7.66 -20.79
C LEU A 607 19.24 -6.21 -20.55
N THR A 608 18.39 -5.43 -19.91
CA THR A 608 18.78 -4.11 -19.41
C THR A 608 19.60 -4.24 -18.13
N SER A 609 20.45 -3.26 -17.84
CA SER A 609 21.21 -3.16 -16.60
C SER A 609 21.08 -1.76 -16.01
N PRO A 610 20.14 -1.58 -15.06
CA PRO A 610 20.05 -0.35 -14.28
C PRO A 610 21.34 -0.03 -13.50
N VAL A 611 22.06 -1.06 -13.07
CA VAL A 611 23.29 -0.93 -12.28
C VAL A 611 24.39 -0.23 -13.08
N THR A 612 24.54 -0.59 -14.35
CA THR A 612 25.60 -0.06 -15.20
C THR A 612 25.14 1.04 -16.14
N ASN A 613 23.85 1.37 -16.20
CA ASN A 613 23.25 2.18 -17.28
C ASN A 613 23.59 1.58 -18.65
N GLY A 614 23.27 0.30 -18.82
CA GLY A 614 23.73 -0.45 -19.98
C GLY A 614 22.82 -1.59 -20.37
N ILE A 615 23.28 -2.33 -21.36
CA ILE A 615 22.60 -3.45 -22.00
C ILE A 615 23.59 -4.60 -22.04
N THR A 616 23.14 -5.78 -21.67
CA THR A 616 23.89 -7.03 -21.77
C THR A 616 23.16 -8.00 -22.72
N ARG A 617 23.85 -9.05 -23.14
CA ARG A 617 23.27 -10.17 -23.89
C ARG A 617 23.64 -11.49 -23.23
N LEU A 618 22.77 -12.48 -23.35
CA LEU A 618 23.06 -13.85 -22.95
C LEU A 618 24.02 -14.51 -23.96
N VAL A 619 25.08 -15.13 -23.46
CA VAL A 619 26.03 -15.95 -24.20
C VAL A 619 26.22 -17.26 -23.45
N GLY A 620 25.63 -18.34 -23.94
CA GLY A 620 25.61 -19.62 -23.21
C GLY A 620 24.88 -19.49 -21.88
N ASP A 621 25.62 -19.56 -20.78
CA ASP A 621 25.16 -19.58 -19.39
C ASP A 621 25.52 -18.31 -18.59
N HIS A 622 26.03 -17.27 -19.26
CA HIS A 622 26.41 -15.99 -18.65
C HIS A 622 25.99 -14.82 -19.53
N VAL A 623 26.12 -13.59 -19.01
CA VAL A 623 25.81 -12.37 -19.76
C VAL A 623 27.05 -11.54 -20.01
N GLU A 624 27.13 -10.95 -21.20
CA GLU A 624 28.22 -10.06 -21.62
C GLU A 624 27.70 -8.64 -21.91
N PRO A 625 28.47 -7.58 -21.58
CA PRO A 625 28.12 -6.21 -21.95
C PRO A 625 28.02 -6.00 -23.47
N VAL A 626 26.97 -5.31 -23.90
CA VAL A 626 26.77 -4.87 -25.30
C VAL A 626 27.05 -3.38 -25.44
N LEU A 627 26.52 -2.58 -24.51
CA LEU A 627 26.64 -1.13 -24.51
C LEU A 627 26.46 -0.61 -23.08
N THR A 628 27.24 0.40 -22.72
CA THR A 628 27.06 1.19 -21.51
C THR A 628 27.12 2.67 -21.88
N ASP A 629 26.14 3.45 -21.47
CA ASP A 629 26.07 4.89 -21.72
C ASP A 629 25.38 5.56 -20.54
N ALA A 630 25.95 6.64 -20.00
CA ALA A 630 25.39 7.32 -18.84
C ALA A 630 23.96 7.84 -19.08
N ARG A 631 23.57 8.06 -20.35
CA ARG A 631 22.22 8.47 -20.77
C ARG A 631 21.18 7.35 -20.66
N LEU A 632 21.58 6.08 -20.61
CA LEU A 632 20.67 4.95 -20.37
C LEU A 632 20.35 4.83 -18.87
N ARG A 633 19.85 5.91 -18.29
CA ARG A 633 19.46 5.98 -16.88
C ARG A 633 18.28 5.05 -16.64
N TRP A 634 18.58 3.90 -16.05
CA TRP A 634 17.63 2.79 -15.86
C TRP A 634 16.96 2.41 -17.18
N PRO A 635 17.66 1.66 -18.03
CA PRO A 635 17.04 1.17 -19.26
C PRO A 635 15.92 0.19 -18.87
N ASP A 636 14.73 0.42 -19.40
CA ASP A 636 13.51 -0.24 -18.95
C ASP A 636 13.06 -1.27 -20.01
N THR A 637 12.34 -0.84 -21.04
CA THR A 637 11.72 -1.74 -22.03
C THR A 637 12.44 -1.68 -23.37
N PHE A 638 12.47 -2.82 -24.08
CA PHE A 638 13.00 -2.94 -25.43
C PHE A 638 11.91 -3.08 -26.50
N SER A 639 12.24 -2.71 -27.73
CA SER A 639 11.51 -3.15 -28.92
C SER A 639 12.42 -3.18 -30.15
N GLU A 640 12.17 -4.03 -31.13
CA GLU A 640 13.01 -4.14 -32.33
C GLU A 640 12.27 -3.72 -33.60
N GLY A 641 12.81 -2.72 -34.29
CA GLY A 641 12.22 -2.15 -35.49
C GLY A 641 12.46 -2.98 -36.76
N PRO A 642 11.77 -2.64 -37.86
CA PRO A 642 12.04 -3.20 -39.19
C PRO A 642 13.35 -2.66 -39.80
N ASP A 643 13.91 -1.59 -39.25
CA ASP A 643 15.21 -1.01 -39.58
C ASP A 643 16.40 -1.80 -39.00
N GLY A 644 16.12 -2.91 -38.29
CA GLY A 644 17.12 -3.74 -37.65
C GLY A 644 17.74 -3.11 -36.40
N ARG A 645 17.15 -2.04 -35.85
CA ARG A 645 17.60 -1.40 -34.61
C ARG A 645 16.78 -1.88 -33.43
N ILE A 646 17.43 -1.95 -32.26
CA ILE A 646 16.74 -2.13 -30.98
C ILE A 646 16.55 -0.75 -30.36
N TYR A 647 15.33 -0.50 -29.92
CA TYR A 647 14.86 0.68 -29.22
C TYR A 647 14.78 0.38 -27.73
N VAL A 648 15.12 1.35 -26.89
CA VAL A 648 15.11 1.20 -25.43
C VAL A 648 14.73 2.51 -24.77
N THR A 649 13.82 2.46 -23.81
CA THR A 649 13.46 3.60 -22.95
C THR A 649 14.48 3.73 -21.82
N ALA A 650 14.82 4.97 -21.46
CA ALA A 650 15.50 5.27 -20.20
C ALA A 650 14.43 5.80 -19.24
N SER A 651 14.02 5.02 -18.23
CA SER A 651 12.87 5.38 -17.40
C SER A 651 13.24 6.27 -16.22
N HIS A 652 14.52 6.38 -15.85
CA HIS A 652 14.95 7.20 -14.71
C HIS A 652 14.26 6.85 -13.38
N ILE A 653 13.87 5.58 -13.15
CA ILE A 653 13.19 5.15 -11.91
C ILE A 653 13.97 5.54 -10.66
N GLN A 654 15.30 5.41 -10.67
CA GLN A 654 16.20 5.80 -9.58
C GLN A 654 16.23 7.32 -9.31
N ASP A 655 15.74 8.13 -10.24
CA ASP A 655 15.68 9.58 -10.12
C ASP A 655 14.32 10.09 -9.62
N THR A 656 13.34 9.19 -9.43
CA THR A 656 12.01 9.54 -8.94
C THR A 656 12.04 10.05 -7.50
N ASN A 657 10.98 10.76 -7.11
CA ASN A 657 10.79 11.21 -5.74
C ASN A 657 10.67 10.05 -4.72
N TRP A 658 10.49 8.80 -5.19
CA TRP A 658 10.58 7.60 -4.35
C TRP A 658 11.98 7.37 -3.77
N PHE A 659 13.03 7.82 -4.47
CA PHE A 659 14.43 7.59 -4.08
C PHE A 659 15.25 8.88 -3.91
N LYS A 660 14.84 9.97 -4.57
CA LYS A 660 15.48 11.29 -4.47
C LYS A 660 14.48 12.32 -3.93
N PRO A 661 14.46 12.57 -2.60
CA PRO A 661 13.63 13.63 -2.01
C PRO A 661 13.84 14.97 -2.71
N GLY A 662 12.76 15.65 -3.06
CA GLY A 662 12.78 16.92 -3.78
C GLY A 662 12.86 16.81 -5.31
N ALA A 663 12.98 15.61 -5.87
CA ALA A 663 12.78 15.42 -7.32
C ALA A 663 11.35 15.80 -7.72
N PRO A 664 11.14 16.41 -8.90
CA PRO A 664 9.80 16.71 -9.38
C PRO A 664 9.01 15.42 -9.61
N ALA A 665 7.68 15.53 -9.51
CA ALA A 665 6.76 14.43 -9.81
C ALA A 665 6.91 13.92 -11.26
N SER A 666 7.12 14.85 -12.21
CA SER A 666 7.34 14.55 -13.63
C SER A 666 8.83 14.54 -13.93
N LEU A 667 9.32 13.46 -14.52
CA LEU A 667 10.70 13.32 -14.96
C LEU A 667 10.79 13.38 -16.47
N LYS A 668 11.79 14.11 -16.98
CA LYS A 668 12.14 14.03 -18.39
C LYS A 668 12.82 12.71 -18.67
N THR A 669 12.38 12.02 -19.71
CA THR A 669 12.93 10.71 -20.10
C THR A 669 13.13 10.65 -21.60
N GLU A 670 13.90 9.67 -22.06
CA GLU A 670 14.28 9.55 -23.45
C GLU A 670 14.00 8.16 -24.01
N LEU A 671 13.77 8.14 -25.32
CA LEU A 671 13.81 6.93 -26.13
C LEU A 671 15.12 6.92 -26.91
N PHE A 672 15.86 5.82 -26.82
CA PHE A 672 17.09 5.60 -27.59
C PHE A 672 16.95 4.43 -28.55
N SER A 673 17.90 4.33 -29.48
CA SER A 673 18.10 3.15 -30.31
C SER A 673 19.57 2.84 -30.53
N PHE A 674 19.89 1.57 -30.76
CA PHE A 674 21.23 1.08 -31.05
C PHE A 674 21.18 -0.09 -32.04
N ALA A 675 22.34 -0.41 -32.64
CA ALA A 675 22.46 -1.58 -33.50
C ALA A 675 22.66 -2.86 -32.64
N PRO A 676 21.89 -3.93 -32.88
CA PRO A 676 22.04 -5.20 -32.18
C PRO A 676 23.41 -5.82 -32.45
N ALA A 677 23.80 -6.76 -31.59
CA ALA A 677 25.05 -7.49 -31.76
C ALA A 677 24.93 -8.49 -32.89
N LYS A 678 25.91 -8.45 -33.78
CA LYS A 678 26.10 -9.47 -34.82
C LYS A 678 26.52 -10.78 -34.20
#